data_AF-A0AAV1BSY0-F1
#
_entry.id   AF-A0AAV1BSY0-F1
#
_cell.length_a   1.000
_cell.length_b   1.000
_cell.length_c   1.000
_cell.angle_alpha   90.00
_cell.angle_beta   90.00
_cell.angle_gamma   90.00
#
_symmetry.space_group_name_H-M   'P 1'
#
loop_
_entity.id
_entity.type
_entity.pdbx_description
1 polymer ?
#
loop_
_entity_poly.entity_id
_entity_poly.type
_entity_poly.pdbx_seq_one_letter_code
_entity_poly.pdbx_strand_id
1 'polypeptide(L)'
;MGVRGWAALLEDVPSLSSVFSSQAVLDATFGLDKGMYRLAEDVQLPITAEPASKIVMVDGRADVVVRDVGTLEQPDFRLSDPRSGAAFGKKLTQVAQSERMEFSVFSAQERISPEHYPSIAPVTEVEYGTACEVRIVERCNVRAIEREGGVFDILVDDQIYHIDANTPDAALRKLAVEKLSLRSTQLQETERLCRVRRDLIEIPCTHGVKLATPAPEPIIDGSTSPKRTGKYPSNAMDAREFGLDRLSLGADSAASSIDVFVNEGKFCKWADSVEPVASTSAAVKQVVPLSEAERALLALPETPVYLPELRGALARAGLLGLPENFSMDDALWIYAHIPVINIGPIASDIADARALRGIRLEMDGENWIFLEPDTGLFYKAPISVDEASDLRFSRVTEAAEINEYIRVSEQYRLVREFPGAEQDQENIARLLFDLLDDSARADWHVSWGEPVTHYDDYVQWCTANQKPNDLLKFAANIMSGEEIQKKFVTLARNSIPDFKKITLRSLPDQQHIVEVLNQLLPTQGSPVKWEKLTLESIVTPKAPKRIMKQVRGANLSFLQAYTESGERIVYYALSGGNKAKDLKLQLDVTESTERVIDGVIYRDARARMAGRQPDPGFTSLPVIRDVDHLVVRSFGRYLDSERLIATVLKEDMASTKLTHIKVFTVLDTCRSCGGFVLPRLKLDFPDAQFSVTYLKPYQAI
;
A
#
# COMPACT_ATOMS: atom_id res chain seq x y z
N MET A 1 -19.26 -0.13 35.17
CA MET A 1 -19.66 1.28 34.90
C MET A 1 -18.41 2.02 34.43
N GLY A 2 -18.34 2.76 33.32
CA GLY A 2 -19.39 3.25 32.44
C GLY A 2 -19.26 2.77 30.99
N VAL A 3 -20.43 2.60 30.41
CA VAL A 3 -20.75 2.19 29.06
C VAL A 3 -20.74 3.44 28.16
N ARG A 4 -20.21 3.34 26.94
CA ARG A 4 -20.58 4.26 25.86
C ARG A 4 -21.12 3.42 24.71
N GLY A 5 -22.43 3.56 24.48
CA GLY A 5 -23.11 2.98 23.32
C GLY A 5 -22.95 3.83 22.07
N TRP A 6 -23.26 3.24 20.92
CA TRP A 6 -23.16 3.80 19.57
C TRP A 6 -23.79 5.19 19.38
N ALA A 7 -24.75 5.59 20.20
CA ALA A 7 -25.39 6.90 20.14
C ALA A 7 -24.43 8.09 20.42
N ALA A 8 -23.40 7.90 21.26
CA ALA A 8 -22.40 8.94 21.54
C ALA A 8 -21.38 9.13 20.39
N LEU A 9 -21.32 8.20 19.44
CA LEU A 9 -20.39 8.26 18.30
C LEU A 9 -20.92 9.15 17.16
N LEU A 10 -22.22 9.44 17.17
CA LEU A 10 -22.91 10.24 16.14
C LEU A 10 -23.04 11.72 16.55
N GLU A 11 -22.89 12.05 17.84
CA GLU A 11 -22.91 13.44 18.33
C GLU A 11 -21.55 14.15 18.21
N ASP A 12 -20.43 13.42 18.11
CA ASP A 12 -19.06 13.97 18.14
C ASP A 12 -18.47 14.37 16.75
N VAL A 13 -19.26 14.40 15.65
CA VAL A 13 -18.77 14.84 14.32
C VAL A 13 -19.61 15.98 13.69
N PRO A 14 -19.49 17.23 14.19
CA PRO A 14 -20.15 18.41 13.61
C PRO A 14 -19.40 19.03 12.40
N SER A 15 -18.33 18.42 11.90
CA SER A 15 -17.45 19.00 10.85
C SER A 15 -18.04 19.01 9.44
N LEU A 16 -19.34 18.72 9.30
CA LEU A 16 -20.06 18.69 8.03
C LEU A 16 -20.62 20.07 7.58
N SER A 17 -20.25 21.20 8.21
CA SER A 17 -20.90 22.49 7.92
C SER A 17 -20.02 23.65 7.49
N SER A 18 -18.71 23.49 7.22
CA SER A 18 -17.82 24.65 7.05
C SER A 18 -16.92 24.69 5.81
N VAL A 19 -17.20 23.95 4.73
CA VAL A 19 -16.26 23.84 3.59
C VAL A 19 -16.86 24.26 2.24
N PHE A 20 -17.66 25.32 2.21
CA PHE A 20 -18.02 25.97 0.94
C PHE A 20 -17.86 27.49 0.99
N SER A 21 -16.80 28.01 0.36
CA SER A 21 -16.85 29.27 -0.39
C SER A 21 -15.72 29.32 -1.43
N SER A 22 -16.17 29.47 -2.68
CA SER A 22 -15.47 29.48 -3.95
C SER A 22 -14.54 30.67 -4.19
N GLN A 23 -13.53 30.51 -5.04
CA GLN A 23 -13.13 31.58 -5.98
C GLN A 23 -12.45 31.02 -7.24
N ALA A 24 -13.23 30.31 -8.06
CA ALA A 24 -12.92 30.14 -9.48
C ALA A 24 -13.15 31.49 -10.17
N VAL A 25 -12.14 31.99 -10.91
CA VAL A 25 -12.22 32.94 -12.06
C VAL A 25 -10.83 33.38 -12.58
N LEU A 26 -9.69 32.93 -12.03
CA LEU A 26 -8.36 33.44 -12.46
C LEU A 26 -7.40 32.41 -13.10
N ASP A 27 -7.86 31.20 -13.45
CA ASP A 27 -6.97 30.06 -13.82
C ASP A 27 -6.71 29.91 -15.34
N ALA A 28 -6.89 30.96 -16.13
CA ALA A 28 -6.75 30.90 -17.59
C ALA A 28 -5.35 31.26 -18.12
N THR A 29 -4.33 31.47 -17.26
CA THR A 29 -2.98 31.88 -17.73
C THR A 29 -1.83 31.32 -16.89
N PHE A 30 -2.05 31.11 -15.58
CA PHE A 30 -1.07 30.51 -14.68
C PHE A 30 -1.76 29.41 -13.88
N GLY A 31 -1.21 28.20 -13.90
CA GLY A 31 -1.68 27.07 -13.10
C GLY A 31 -0.95 27.03 -11.76
N LEU A 32 -1.69 26.98 -10.64
CA LEU A 32 -1.09 26.75 -9.32
C LEU A 32 -0.92 25.24 -9.10
N ASP A 33 0.33 24.76 -9.11
CA ASP A 33 0.68 23.35 -8.93
C ASP A 33 1.54 23.19 -7.66
N LYS A 34 1.02 22.46 -6.66
CA LYS A 34 1.58 22.32 -5.29
C LYS A 34 2.17 23.63 -4.73
N GLY A 35 1.40 24.71 -4.81
CA GLY A 35 1.79 26.00 -4.24
C GLY A 35 2.76 26.84 -5.09
N MET A 36 3.06 26.41 -6.32
CA MET A 36 3.91 27.14 -7.27
C MET A 36 3.13 27.52 -8.52
N TYR A 37 3.27 28.76 -8.99
CA TYR A 37 2.64 29.19 -10.24
C TYR A 37 3.49 28.79 -11.43
N ARG A 38 2.86 28.10 -12.38
CA ARG A 38 3.47 27.64 -13.62
C ARG A 38 2.80 28.29 -14.82
N LEU A 39 3.57 28.55 -15.87
CA LEU A 39 3.03 28.97 -17.17
C LEU A 39 2.22 27.79 -17.77
N ALA A 40 1.04 28.07 -18.32
CA ALA A 40 0.32 27.09 -19.14
C ALA A 40 1.01 26.95 -20.51
N GLU A 41 1.08 25.73 -21.05
CA GLU A 41 1.66 25.46 -22.37
C GLU A 41 0.92 26.27 -23.46
N ASP A 42 1.68 26.77 -24.45
CA ASP A 42 1.27 27.62 -25.59
C ASP A 42 1.01 29.13 -25.37
N VAL A 43 1.43 29.73 -24.24
CA VAL A 43 1.39 31.20 -24.06
C VAL A 43 2.75 31.85 -24.35
N GLN A 44 2.88 32.55 -25.49
CA GLN A 44 3.91 33.58 -25.63
C GLN A 44 3.53 34.78 -24.76
N LEU A 45 4.32 35.04 -23.71
CA LEU A 45 4.10 36.18 -22.81
C LEU A 45 4.03 37.50 -23.61
N PRO A 46 2.94 38.28 -23.51
CA PRO A 46 3.03 39.70 -23.79
C PRO A 46 3.94 40.28 -22.70
N ILE A 47 5.08 40.82 -23.11
CA ILE A 47 6.04 41.50 -22.25
C ILE A 47 5.37 42.74 -21.66
N THR A 48 4.63 42.60 -20.57
CA THR A 48 4.13 43.71 -19.74
C THR A 48 4.19 43.45 -18.23
N ALA A 49 4.77 42.32 -17.79
CA ALA A 49 5.26 42.18 -16.41
C ALA A 49 6.76 42.49 -16.38
N GLU A 50 7.19 43.29 -15.41
CA GLU A 50 8.54 43.85 -15.25
C GLU A 50 9.72 42.90 -15.55
N PRO A 51 10.90 43.43 -15.95
CA PRO A 51 12.10 42.65 -16.32
C PRO A 51 12.75 41.78 -15.21
N ALA A 52 12.07 41.52 -14.09
CA ALA A 52 12.59 40.83 -12.91
C ALA A 52 12.02 39.41 -12.68
N SER A 53 10.97 39.01 -13.39
CA SER A 53 10.40 37.66 -13.26
C SER A 53 11.04 36.70 -14.28
N LYS A 54 11.57 35.58 -13.81
CA LYS A 54 12.20 34.54 -14.62
C LYS A 54 11.39 33.25 -14.59
N ILE A 55 11.45 32.49 -15.68
CA ILE A 55 10.88 31.15 -15.76
C ILE A 55 12.03 30.17 -15.57
N VAL A 56 11.93 29.31 -14.55
CA VAL A 56 12.99 28.39 -14.15
C VAL A 56 12.42 27.03 -13.80
N MET A 57 13.30 26.05 -13.61
CA MET A 57 12.91 24.77 -13.03
C MET A 57 12.95 24.86 -11.50
N VAL A 58 11.91 24.43 -10.81
CA VAL A 58 11.90 24.35 -9.33
C VAL A 58 11.45 22.96 -8.87
N ASP A 59 12.29 22.25 -8.11
CA ASP A 59 12.05 20.89 -7.63
C ASP A 59 11.65 19.91 -8.77
N GLY A 60 12.37 19.98 -9.90
CA GLY A 60 12.12 19.17 -11.11
C GLY A 60 10.93 19.63 -11.96
N ARG A 61 10.28 20.76 -11.62
CA ARG A 61 9.12 21.28 -12.37
C ARG A 61 9.52 22.41 -13.28
N ALA A 62 9.30 22.23 -14.58
CA ALA A 62 9.50 23.27 -15.57
C ALA A 62 8.45 24.38 -15.45
N ASP A 63 8.81 25.53 -16.01
CA ASP A 63 7.95 26.69 -16.24
C ASP A 63 7.43 27.40 -14.99
N VAL A 64 8.16 27.29 -13.87
CA VAL A 64 7.82 27.96 -12.62
C VAL A 64 8.24 29.42 -12.67
N VAL A 65 7.31 30.31 -12.31
CA VAL A 65 7.57 31.75 -12.26
C VAL A 65 8.27 32.10 -10.94
N VAL A 66 9.48 32.64 -11.05
CA VAL A 66 10.28 33.11 -9.91
C VAL A 66 10.64 34.58 -10.09
N ARG A 67 10.86 35.28 -8.99
CA ARG A 67 11.31 36.68 -9.01
C ARG A 67 12.60 36.79 -8.23
N ASP A 68 13.58 37.47 -8.82
CA ASP A 68 14.77 37.90 -8.09
C ASP A 68 14.44 39.19 -7.34
N VAL A 69 14.45 39.12 -6.00
CA VAL A 69 14.29 40.29 -5.12
C VAL A 69 15.62 40.72 -4.50
N GLY A 70 16.74 40.15 -4.96
CA GLY A 70 18.09 40.41 -4.47
C GLY A 70 18.81 41.52 -5.22
N THR A 71 20.12 41.63 -4.99
CA THR A 71 21.01 42.55 -5.71
C THR A 71 21.81 41.79 -6.77
N LEU A 72 22.42 42.50 -7.73
CA LEU A 72 23.26 41.89 -8.77
C LEU A 72 24.40 41.02 -8.21
N GLU A 73 24.88 41.33 -7.01
CA GLU A 73 25.95 40.60 -6.31
C GLU A 73 25.39 39.47 -5.42
N GLN A 74 24.13 39.55 -5.02
CA GLN A 74 23.46 38.58 -4.14
C GLN A 74 22.02 38.33 -4.60
N PRO A 75 21.80 37.44 -5.59
CA PRO A 75 20.46 37.12 -6.05
C PRO A 75 19.63 36.47 -4.93
N ASP A 76 18.34 36.83 -4.85
CA ASP A 76 17.33 36.28 -3.94
C ASP A 76 16.12 35.86 -4.76
N PHE A 77 16.21 34.68 -5.38
CA PHE A 77 15.11 34.10 -6.14
C PHE A 77 14.05 33.55 -5.19
N ARG A 78 12.80 33.95 -5.41
CA ARG A 78 11.63 33.45 -4.69
C ARG A 78 10.53 33.07 -5.66
N LEU A 79 9.57 32.27 -5.22
CA LEU A 79 8.37 32.02 -6.01
C LEU A 79 7.67 33.35 -6.26
N SER A 80 7.17 33.55 -7.48
CA SER A 80 6.47 34.78 -7.82
C SER A 80 5.01 34.48 -8.05
N ASP A 81 4.13 35.30 -7.46
CA ASP A 81 2.74 35.32 -7.82
C ASP A 81 2.62 36.16 -9.09
N PRO A 82 2.32 35.54 -10.24
CA PRO A 82 2.24 36.23 -11.51
C PRO A 82 1.06 37.21 -11.56
N ARG A 83 0.08 37.10 -10.65
CA ARG A 83 -1.09 38.01 -10.58
C ARG A 83 -0.75 39.33 -9.92
N SER A 84 0.10 39.31 -8.90
CA SER A 84 0.50 40.50 -8.13
C SER A 84 1.93 40.98 -8.43
N GLY A 85 2.72 40.16 -9.12
CA GLY A 85 4.17 40.32 -9.24
C GLY A 85 4.89 40.13 -7.90
N ALA A 86 4.19 39.84 -6.81
CA ALA A 86 4.81 39.72 -5.50
C ALA A 86 5.65 38.44 -5.42
N ALA A 87 6.85 38.56 -4.86
CA ALA A 87 7.60 37.40 -4.42
C ALA A 87 6.93 36.84 -3.15
N PHE A 88 6.75 35.52 -3.09
CA PHE A 88 6.24 34.82 -1.93
C PHE A 88 7.08 33.56 -1.66
N GLY A 89 6.89 32.99 -0.47
CA GLY A 89 7.70 31.86 -0.04
C GLY A 89 9.13 32.25 0.37
N LYS A 90 9.91 31.22 0.66
CA LYS A 90 11.31 31.35 1.09
C LYS A 90 12.23 31.56 -0.12
N LYS A 91 13.47 32.00 0.16
CA LYS A 91 14.55 32.03 -0.83
C LYS A 91 14.79 30.63 -1.39
N LEU A 92 14.76 30.51 -2.71
CA LEU A 92 15.05 29.29 -3.44
C LEU A 92 16.56 29.03 -3.44
N THR A 93 16.92 27.75 -3.33
CA THR A 93 18.32 27.30 -3.35
C THR A 93 18.67 26.82 -4.74
N GLN A 94 19.66 27.42 -5.38
CA GLN A 94 20.10 26.99 -6.71
C GLN A 94 20.74 25.59 -6.63
N VAL A 95 20.33 24.70 -7.54
CA VAL A 95 20.76 23.30 -7.61
C VAL A 95 21.77 23.11 -8.76
N ALA A 96 21.53 23.72 -9.92
CA ALA A 96 22.41 23.63 -11.09
C ALA A 96 22.79 25.01 -11.66
N GLN A 97 24.03 25.13 -12.17
CA GLN A 97 24.55 26.32 -12.86
C GLN A 97 24.50 26.21 -14.40
N SER A 98 23.75 25.23 -14.93
CA SER A 98 23.58 24.98 -16.38
C SER A 98 22.73 26.03 -17.10
N GLU A 99 22.65 25.94 -18.44
CA GLU A 99 21.82 26.83 -19.30
C GLU A 99 20.36 26.93 -18.86
N ARG A 100 19.80 25.87 -18.25
CA ARG A 100 18.54 25.92 -17.51
C ARG A 100 18.83 26.01 -16.02
N MET A 101 18.46 27.12 -15.40
CA MET A 101 18.57 27.28 -13.95
C MET A 101 17.56 26.37 -13.25
N GLU A 102 18.06 25.47 -12.41
CA GLU A 102 17.24 24.65 -11.51
C GLU A 102 17.38 25.15 -10.08
N PHE A 103 16.25 25.27 -9.39
CA PHE A 103 16.17 25.66 -8.00
C PHE A 103 15.43 24.61 -7.18
N SER A 104 15.66 24.64 -5.88
CA SER A 104 14.96 23.86 -4.88
C SER A 104 14.25 24.79 -3.92
N VAL A 105 12.99 24.50 -3.58
CA VAL A 105 12.31 25.20 -2.47
C VAL A 105 12.90 24.77 -1.13
N PHE A 106 13.43 23.56 -1.07
CA PHE A 106 14.11 23.00 0.09
C PHE A 106 15.53 23.58 0.21
N SER A 107 15.84 24.15 1.37
CA SER A 107 17.15 24.73 1.63
C SER A 107 18.19 23.67 1.98
N ALA A 108 19.45 23.89 1.58
CA ALA A 108 20.59 23.09 2.03
C ALA A 108 20.74 23.03 3.57
N GLN A 109 20.17 24.01 4.29
CA GLN A 109 20.19 24.05 5.76
C GLN A 109 19.00 23.33 6.40
N GLU A 110 17.92 23.07 5.65
CA GLU A 110 16.73 22.36 6.11
C GLU A 110 16.98 20.86 6.22
N ARG A 111 16.14 20.17 7.02
CA ARG A 111 16.35 18.75 7.36
C ARG A 111 15.23 17.91 6.79
N ILE A 112 15.58 16.83 6.09
CA ILE A 112 14.60 15.82 5.64
C ILE A 112 14.00 15.19 6.89
N SER A 113 12.67 15.10 6.94
CA SER A 113 11.94 14.62 8.12
C SER A 113 10.66 13.87 7.70
N PRO A 114 10.03 13.07 8.59
CA PRO A 114 8.79 12.36 8.28
C PRO A 114 7.62 13.23 7.83
N GLU A 115 7.65 14.50 8.18
CA GLU A 115 6.65 15.51 7.87
C GLU A 115 6.97 16.21 6.55
N HIS A 116 8.18 16.05 6.02
CA HIS A 116 8.64 16.69 4.81
C HIS A 116 9.80 15.95 4.13
N TYR A 117 9.46 15.23 3.06
CA TYR A 117 10.39 14.58 2.14
C TYR A 117 10.45 15.36 0.84
N PRO A 118 11.46 16.21 0.62
CA PRO A 118 11.54 17.05 -0.57
C PRO A 118 11.81 16.19 -1.82
N SER A 119 11.38 16.65 -3.00
CA SER A 119 11.70 15.98 -4.27
C SER A 119 13.19 16.10 -4.61
N ILE A 120 13.79 17.23 -4.25
CA ILE A 120 15.22 17.51 -4.40
C ILE A 120 15.71 18.10 -3.07
N ALA A 121 16.79 17.57 -2.54
CA ALA A 121 17.49 18.16 -1.41
C ALA A 121 18.91 18.57 -1.87
N PRO A 122 19.22 19.88 -1.90
CA PRO A 122 20.57 20.35 -2.21
C PRO A 122 21.57 19.79 -1.21
N VAL A 123 22.75 19.37 -1.70
CA VAL A 123 23.84 18.92 -0.82
C VAL A 123 24.78 20.09 -0.54
N THR A 124 25.37 20.09 0.66
CA THR A 124 26.39 21.09 1.01
C THR A 124 27.76 20.44 0.91
N GLU A 125 28.67 21.01 0.13
CA GLU A 125 30.06 20.57 0.12
C GLU A 125 30.72 20.92 1.45
N VAL A 126 31.25 19.92 2.15
CA VAL A 126 31.91 20.08 3.47
C VAL A 126 33.43 20.04 3.32
N GLU A 127 33.92 19.29 2.34
CA GLU A 127 35.33 19.19 2.00
C GLU A 127 35.47 19.13 0.47
N TYR A 128 36.28 20.03 -0.08
CA TYR A 128 36.37 20.29 -1.51
C TYR A 128 36.66 19.00 -2.30
N GLY A 129 35.74 18.59 -3.17
CA GLY A 129 35.83 17.41 -4.01
C GLY A 129 35.86 16.06 -3.28
N THR A 130 35.51 16.00 -1.99
CA THR A 130 35.68 14.78 -1.17
C THR A 130 34.50 14.43 -0.27
N ALA A 131 33.71 15.41 0.20
CA ALA A 131 32.56 15.12 1.06
C ALA A 131 31.41 16.11 0.87
N CYS A 132 30.21 15.56 0.70
CA CYS A 132 28.94 16.30 0.67
C CYS A 132 28.07 15.93 1.90
N GLU A 133 27.38 16.90 2.47
CA GLU A 133 26.44 16.73 3.58
C GLU A 133 25.00 17.00 3.14
N VAL A 134 24.08 16.14 3.58
CA VAL A 134 22.64 16.38 3.61
C VAL A 134 22.14 16.15 5.02
N ARG A 135 21.25 17.02 5.49
CA ARG A 135 20.74 16.95 6.86
C ARG A 135 19.44 16.18 6.91
N ILE A 136 19.40 15.15 7.75
CA ILE A 136 18.23 14.31 7.96
C ILE A 136 17.97 14.24 9.46
N VAL A 137 16.70 14.37 9.87
CA VAL A 137 16.34 14.28 11.30
C VAL A 137 16.59 12.86 11.80
N GLU A 138 17.15 12.74 13.01
CA GLU A 138 17.55 11.47 13.65
C GLU A 138 16.44 10.40 13.73
N ARG A 139 15.17 10.82 13.63
CA ARG A 139 14.01 9.92 13.62
C ARG A 139 13.80 9.17 12.29
N CYS A 140 14.39 9.64 11.20
CA CYS A 140 14.31 8.96 9.90
C CYS A 140 15.28 7.78 9.87
N ASN A 141 14.87 6.68 9.25
CA ASN A 141 15.76 5.56 8.98
C ASN A 141 16.51 5.82 7.68
N VAL A 142 17.81 6.08 7.79
CA VAL A 142 18.67 6.32 6.63
C VAL A 142 19.49 5.07 6.30
N ARG A 143 19.48 4.65 5.03
CA ARG A 143 20.41 3.64 4.51
C ARG A 143 20.99 4.15 3.20
N ALA A 144 22.32 4.23 3.12
CA ALA A 144 23.01 4.50 1.87
C ALA A 144 23.45 3.19 1.22
N ILE A 145 23.29 3.10 -0.09
CA ILE A 145 23.72 1.98 -0.94
C ILE A 145 24.57 2.59 -2.04
N GLU A 146 25.87 2.31 -2.03
CA GLU A 146 26.75 2.69 -3.14
C GLU A 146 26.47 1.77 -4.33
N ARG A 147 26.25 2.36 -5.51
CA ARG A 147 26.00 1.62 -6.75
C ARG A 147 27.31 1.39 -7.51
N GLU A 148 27.96 2.49 -7.85
CA GLU A 148 29.23 2.56 -8.59
C GLU A 148 30.01 3.77 -8.06
N GLY A 149 31.34 3.79 -8.18
CA GLY A 149 32.21 4.73 -7.44
C GLY A 149 31.75 6.19 -7.49
N GLY A 150 31.19 6.67 -6.37
CA GLY A 150 30.66 8.04 -6.20
C GLY A 150 29.16 8.22 -6.46
N VAL A 151 28.43 7.18 -6.87
CA VAL A 151 26.98 7.18 -7.08
C VAL A 151 26.29 6.39 -5.96
N PHE A 152 25.34 7.03 -5.27
CA PHE A 152 24.65 6.47 -4.11
C PHE A 152 23.13 6.53 -4.24
N ASP A 153 22.47 5.47 -3.81
CA ASP A 153 21.06 5.50 -3.45
C ASP A 153 20.91 5.64 -1.94
N ILE A 154 20.23 6.69 -1.50
CA ILE A 154 19.95 6.96 -0.10
C ILE A 154 18.46 6.69 0.17
N LEU A 155 18.19 5.60 0.86
CA LEU A 155 16.86 5.31 1.38
C LEU A 155 16.64 6.12 2.66
N VAL A 156 15.66 7.03 2.64
CA VAL A 156 15.22 7.78 3.83
C VAL A 156 13.77 7.35 4.13
N ASP A 157 13.62 6.54 5.17
CA ASP A 157 12.40 5.79 5.48
C ASP A 157 11.93 4.93 4.30
N ASP A 158 10.84 5.29 3.61
CA ASP A 158 10.33 4.59 2.43
C ASP A 158 10.60 5.32 1.10
N GLN A 159 11.29 6.46 1.15
CA GLN A 159 11.64 7.24 -0.03
C GLN A 159 13.05 6.87 -0.48
N ILE A 160 13.20 6.57 -1.77
CA ILE A 160 14.51 6.34 -2.38
C ILE A 160 14.97 7.67 -2.95
N TYR A 161 16.19 8.04 -2.64
CA TYR A 161 16.88 9.16 -3.26
C TYR A 161 18.14 8.69 -3.98
N HIS A 162 18.53 9.40 -5.01
CA HIS A 162 19.73 9.19 -5.79
C HIS A 162 20.64 10.41 -5.67
N ILE A 163 21.94 10.18 -5.65
CA ILE A 163 22.95 11.22 -5.75
C ILE A 163 24.14 10.67 -6.53
N ASP A 164 24.56 11.42 -7.55
CA ASP A 164 25.88 11.27 -8.16
C ASP A 164 26.80 12.33 -7.54
N ALA A 165 27.70 11.90 -6.66
CA ALA A 165 28.64 12.78 -5.98
C ALA A 165 29.82 13.18 -6.88
N ASN A 166 29.93 12.63 -8.10
CA ASN A 166 30.96 13.00 -9.05
C ASN A 166 30.56 14.21 -9.91
N THR A 167 29.30 14.64 -9.87
CA THR A 167 28.84 15.79 -10.65
C THR A 167 28.98 17.10 -9.87
N PRO A 168 29.33 18.22 -10.54
CA PRO A 168 29.46 19.53 -9.90
C PRO A 168 28.13 20.13 -9.44
N ASP A 169 27.00 19.54 -9.83
CA ASP A 169 25.63 19.88 -9.46
C ASP A 169 24.96 18.78 -8.61
N ALA A 170 25.78 18.03 -7.85
CA ALA A 170 25.31 16.95 -6.99
C ALA A 170 24.15 17.42 -6.09
N ALA A 171 23.02 16.73 -6.17
CA ALA A 171 21.86 16.96 -5.33
C ALA A 171 21.19 15.62 -5.03
N LEU A 172 20.58 15.52 -3.86
CA LEU A 172 19.85 14.33 -3.48
C LEU A 172 18.46 14.37 -4.14
N ARG A 173 18.28 13.62 -5.23
CA ARG A 173 17.06 13.61 -6.05
C ARG A 173 16.20 12.40 -5.71
N LYS A 174 14.92 12.60 -5.47
CA LYS A 174 14.00 11.50 -5.15
C LYS A 174 13.84 10.60 -6.37
N LEU A 175 14.26 9.33 -6.26
CA LEU A 175 14.08 8.32 -7.30
C LEU A 175 12.59 8.00 -7.42
N ALA A 176 12.02 8.26 -8.60
CA ALA A 176 10.83 7.55 -9.03
C ALA A 176 11.21 6.06 -9.06
N VAL A 177 10.51 5.22 -8.28
CA VAL A 177 10.80 3.79 -8.13
C VAL A 177 11.07 3.17 -9.50
N GLU A 178 12.31 2.83 -9.85
CA GLU A 178 12.68 2.48 -11.24
C GLU A 178 11.93 1.25 -11.76
N LYS A 179 11.64 0.27 -10.90
CA LYS A 179 10.99 -0.99 -11.29
C LYS A 179 9.48 -0.83 -11.45
N LEU A 180 8.95 -1.32 -12.56
CA LEU A 180 7.53 -1.54 -12.77
C LEU A 180 7.04 -2.72 -11.93
N SER A 181 5.74 -2.81 -11.66
CA SER A 181 5.14 -3.91 -10.94
C SER A 181 5.21 -5.23 -11.73
N LEU A 182 5.01 -6.35 -11.03
CA LEU A 182 4.90 -7.68 -11.65
C LEU A 182 3.76 -7.75 -12.68
N ARG A 183 2.74 -6.91 -12.57
CA ARG A 183 1.63 -6.87 -13.53
C ARG A 183 2.10 -6.40 -14.90
N SER A 184 2.97 -5.40 -14.93
CA SER A 184 3.58 -4.88 -16.17
C SER A 184 4.42 -5.93 -16.89
N THR A 185 5.04 -6.86 -16.14
CA THR A 185 5.82 -7.97 -16.72
C THR A 185 4.96 -9.09 -17.30
N GLN A 186 3.65 -9.11 -17.02
CA GLN A 186 2.73 -10.14 -17.50
C GLN A 186 2.00 -9.76 -18.80
N LEU A 187 2.13 -8.51 -19.25
CA LEU A 187 1.48 -8.03 -20.46
C LEU A 187 2.02 -8.76 -21.69
N GLN A 188 1.11 -9.14 -22.60
CA GLN A 188 1.43 -9.88 -23.82
C GLN A 188 0.92 -9.12 -25.05
N GLU A 189 1.70 -9.20 -26.13
CA GLU A 189 1.30 -8.69 -27.43
C GLU A 189 0.13 -9.51 -27.98
N THR A 190 -0.92 -8.83 -28.45
CA THR A 190 -2.15 -9.44 -28.97
C THR A 190 -2.50 -8.90 -30.36
N GLU A 191 -3.33 -9.65 -31.10
CA GLU A 191 -3.73 -9.26 -32.44
C GLU A 191 -4.53 -7.94 -32.44
N ARG A 192 -4.14 -7.03 -33.34
CA ARG A 192 -4.75 -5.71 -33.48
C ARG A 192 -5.86 -5.74 -34.53
N LEU A 193 -7.10 -5.49 -34.10
CA LEU A 193 -8.26 -5.38 -34.98
C LEU A 193 -8.77 -3.94 -35.08
N CYS A 194 -7.96 -2.99 -35.59
CA CYS A 194 -8.46 -1.66 -35.95
C CYS A 194 -9.11 -1.72 -37.34
N ARG A 195 -10.40 -2.07 -37.42
CA ARG A 195 -11.19 -1.91 -38.65
C ARG A 195 -12.04 -0.64 -38.56
N VAL A 196 -11.84 0.29 -39.49
CA VAL A 196 -12.75 1.43 -39.70
C VAL A 196 -14.11 0.87 -40.15
N ARG A 197 -15.06 0.70 -39.21
CA ARG A 197 -16.46 0.48 -39.57
C ARG A 197 -17.06 1.83 -39.93
N ARG A 198 -17.95 1.87 -40.92
CA ARG A 198 -18.71 3.05 -41.35
C ARG A 198 -19.73 3.55 -40.30
N ASP A 199 -19.63 3.11 -39.05
CA ASP A 199 -20.57 3.46 -37.99
C ASP A 199 -20.09 4.71 -37.23
N LEU A 200 -21.05 5.57 -36.87
CA LEU A 200 -20.88 6.92 -36.28
C LEU A 200 -20.27 6.97 -34.86
N ILE A 201 -19.69 5.88 -34.36
CA ILE A 201 -19.08 5.80 -33.03
C ILE A 201 -17.60 5.46 -33.21
N GLU A 202 -16.72 6.45 -33.01
CA GLU A 202 -15.27 6.26 -33.01
C GLU A 202 -14.84 5.49 -31.75
N ILE A 203 -14.46 4.23 -31.92
CA ILE A 203 -13.76 3.49 -30.85
C ILE A 203 -12.30 3.95 -30.89
N PRO A 204 -11.72 4.43 -29.77
CA PRO A 204 -10.30 4.81 -29.72
C PRO A 204 -9.41 3.64 -30.15
N CYS A 205 -8.68 3.80 -31.26
CA CYS A 205 -7.80 2.77 -31.81
C CYS A 205 -6.44 3.40 -32.15
N THR A 206 -5.36 2.95 -31.51
CA THR A 206 -4.02 3.48 -31.74
C THR A 206 -3.32 2.78 -32.90
N HIS A 207 -2.26 3.38 -33.44
CA HIS A 207 -1.47 2.83 -34.54
C HIS A 207 -0.33 1.89 -34.14
N GLY A 208 -0.02 1.77 -32.85
CA GLY A 208 1.04 0.90 -32.34
C GLY A 208 0.61 -0.53 -32.01
N VAL A 209 1.45 -1.20 -31.21
CA VAL A 209 1.22 -2.55 -30.69
C VAL A 209 0.07 -2.57 -29.69
N LYS A 210 -0.69 -3.67 -29.64
CA LYS A 210 -1.69 -3.91 -28.61
C LYS A 210 -1.13 -4.86 -27.55
N LEU A 211 -1.11 -4.42 -26.30
CA LEU A 211 -0.76 -5.24 -25.15
C LEU A 211 -2.01 -5.59 -24.35
N ALA A 212 -2.11 -6.81 -23.82
CA ALA A 212 -3.20 -7.20 -22.95
C ALA A 212 -2.71 -8.06 -21.79
N THR A 213 -3.45 -8.05 -20.69
CA THR A 213 -3.33 -9.06 -19.64
C THR A 213 -3.68 -10.44 -20.22
N PRO A 214 -2.97 -11.52 -19.85
CA PRO A 214 -3.24 -12.86 -20.36
C PRO A 214 -4.70 -13.29 -20.12
N ALA A 215 -5.27 -14.01 -21.08
CA ALA A 215 -6.62 -14.55 -20.93
C ALA A 215 -6.64 -15.55 -19.74
N PRO A 216 -7.66 -15.51 -18.87
CA PRO A 216 -7.80 -16.50 -17.82
C PRO A 216 -7.97 -17.91 -18.39
N GLU A 217 -7.53 -18.90 -17.62
CA GLU A 217 -7.74 -20.31 -17.96
C GLU A 217 -9.24 -20.63 -18.18
N PRO A 218 -9.57 -21.50 -19.16
CA PRO A 218 -10.93 -21.97 -19.37
C PRO A 218 -11.56 -22.57 -18.10
N ILE A 219 -12.87 -22.43 -17.97
CA ILE A 219 -13.61 -23.12 -16.92
C ILE A 219 -13.53 -24.63 -17.18
N ILE A 220 -13.00 -25.39 -16.22
CA ILE A 220 -12.95 -26.85 -16.27
C ILE A 220 -14.35 -27.42 -16.01
N ASP A 221 -14.74 -28.44 -16.77
CA ASP A 221 -16.00 -29.17 -16.56
C ASP A 221 -16.09 -29.70 -15.12
N GLY A 222 -17.22 -29.41 -14.45
CA GLY A 222 -17.42 -29.77 -13.04
C GLY A 222 -16.83 -28.78 -12.02
N SER A 223 -16.32 -27.61 -12.45
CA SER A 223 -15.88 -26.56 -11.54
C SER A 223 -17.02 -26.09 -10.61
N THR A 224 -16.71 -25.99 -9.31
CA THR A 224 -17.61 -25.48 -8.27
C THR A 224 -17.38 -24.00 -7.95
N SER A 225 -16.41 -23.36 -8.59
CA SER A 225 -16.10 -21.95 -8.33
C SER A 225 -17.30 -21.06 -8.72
N PRO A 226 -17.75 -20.14 -7.83
CA PRO A 226 -18.81 -19.21 -8.15
C PRO A 226 -18.47 -18.41 -9.41
N LYS A 227 -19.41 -18.29 -10.35
CA LYS A 227 -19.20 -17.57 -11.63
C LYS A 227 -19.41 -16.06 -11.50
N ARG A 228 -20.37 -15.64 -10.67
CA ARG A 228 -20.77 -14.23 -10.52
C ARG A 228 -20.06 -13.50 -9.38
N THR A 229 -19.36 -14.23 -8.52
CA THR A 229 -18.57 -13.71 -7.41
C THR A 229 -17.21 -14.39 -7.41
N GLY A 230 -16.27 -13.91 -6.60
CA GLY A 230 -14.99 -14.60 -6.44
C GLY A 230 -14.05 -14.45 -7.64
N LYS A 231 -13.38 -15.56 -8.02
CA LYS A 231 -12.24 -15.59 -8.95
C LYS A 231 -12.49 -14.87 -10.28
N TYR A 232 -13.63 -15.12 -10.93
CA TYR A 232 -13.85 -14.64 -12.31
C TYR A 232 -14.08 -13.13 -12.38
N PRO A 233 -15.00 -12.52 -11.60
CA PRO A 233 -15.11 -11.06 -11.56
C PRO A 233 -13.81 -10.38 -11.14
N SER A 234 -13.03 -10.98 -10.22
CA SER A 234 -11.76 -10.43 -9.77
C SER A 234 -10.68 -10.41 -10.86
N ASN A 235 -10.57 -11.48 -11.65
CA ASN A 235 -9.69 -11.51 -12.82
C ASN A 235 -10.17 -10.52 -13.88
N ALA A 236 -11.48 -10.44 -14.09
CA ALA A 236 -12.09 -9.54 -15.03
C ALA A 236 -11.82 -8.07 -14.67
N MET A 237 -11.92 -7.71 -13.38
CA MET A 237 -11.62 -6.37 -12.87
C MET A 237 -10.14 -5.99 -13.04
N ASP A 238 -9.22 -6.96 -12.98
CA ASP A 238 -7.79 -6.73 -13.19
C ASP A 238 -7.40 -6.64 -14.66
N ALA A 239 -8.21 -7.15 -15.57
CA ALA A 239 -7.82 -7.21 -16.96
C ALA A 239 -7.66 -5.80 -17.56
N ARG A 240 -6.62 -5.65 -18.37
CA ARG A 240 -6.28 -4.40 -19.06
C ARG A 240 -5.88 -4.73 -20.48
N GLU A 241 -6.28 -3.88 -21.40
CA GLU A 241 -5.70 -3.79 -22.72
C GLU A 241 -5.16 -2.39 -22.93
N PHE A 242 -4.01 -2.29 -23.60
CA PHE A 242 -3.34 -1.06 -23.96
C PHE A 242 -3.10 -1.07 -25.47
N GLY A 243 -3.59 -0.04 -26.16
CA GLY A 243 -3.11 0.33 -27.49
C GLY A 243 -1.98 1.32 -27.33
N LEU A 244 -0.78 0.96 -27.75
CA LEU A 244 0.39 1.82 -27.66
C LEU A 244 0.35 2.87 -28.77
N ASP A 245 0.88 4.05 -28.47
CA ASP A 245 1.13 5.10 -29.45
C ASP A 245 2.45 4.83 -30.18
N ARG A 246 2.48 5.06 -31.49
CA ARG A 246 3.67 4.81 -32.32
C ARG A 246 4.33 6.13 -32.66
N LEU A 247 5.47 6.38 -32.04
CA LEU A 247 6.25 7.61 -32.24
C LEU A 247 7.48 7.34 -33.11
N SER A 248 7.83 8.30 -33.96
CA SER A 248 9.03 8.25 -34.79
C SER A 248 10.23 8.84 -34.04
N LEU A 249 11.36 8.11 -33.99
CA LEU A 249 12.59 8.58 -33.33
C LEU A 249 13.44 9.54 -34.22
N GLY A 250 12.89 10.05 -35.32
CA GLY A 250 13.59 10.96 -36.23
C GLY A 250 12.67 11.58 -37.30
N ALA A 251 13.13 12.67 -37.94
CA ALA A 251 12.36 13.43 -38.92
C ALA A 251 12.29 12.78 -40.33
N ASP A 252 13.13 11.77 -40.59
CA ASP A 252 13.16 11.05 -41.87
C ASP A 252 12.24 9.83 -41.87
N SER A 253 11.59 9.55 -43.00
CA SER A 253 10.69 8.40 -43.19
C SER A 253 11.32 7.00 -42.99
N ALA A 254 12.65 6.93 -42.81
CA ALA A 254 13.40 5.71 -42.50
C ALA A 254 13.80 5.60 -41.01
N ALA A 255 13.38 6.55 -40.16
CA ALA A 255 13.65 6.51 -38.73
C ALA A 255 12.95 5.34 -38.04
N SER A 256 13.64 4.70 -37.10
CA SER A 256 13.07 3.67 -36.23
C SER A 256 11.88 4.22 -35.46
N SER A 257 10.77 3.48 -35.42
CA SER A 257 9.61 3.82 -34.60
C SER A 257 9.66 3.11 -33.25
N ILE A 258 9.11 3.75 -32.22
CA ILE A 258 8.95 3.19 -30.88
C ILE A 258 7.47 3.17 -30.50
N ASP A 259 7.01 2.07 -29.91
CA ASP A 259 5.65 1.95 -29.39
C ASP A 259 5.65 2.29 -27.89
N VAL A 260 4.96 3.36 -27.50
CA VAL A 260 4.98 3.98 -26.17
C VAL A 260 3.58 4.08 -25.57
N PHE A 261 3.47 3.97 -24.25
CA PHE A 261 2.24 4.22 -23.49
C PHE A 261 2.56 4.69 -22.07
N VAL A 262 1.56 5.21 -21.35
CA VAL A 262 1.73 5.57 -19.94
C VAL A 262 1.41 4.36 -19.05
N ASN A 263 2.20 4.07 -18.03
CA ASN A 263 1.88 3.00 -17.09
C ASN A 263 2.64 3.20 -15.78
N GLU A 264 1.93 3.08 -14.66
CA GLU A 264 2.45 3.22 -13.31
C GLU A 264 3.20 4.55 -13.10
N GLY A 265 2.64 5.66 -13.63
CA GLY A 265 3.27 6.97 -13.48
C GLY A 265 4.45 7.23 -14.42
N LYS A 266 4.69 6.38 -15.41
CA LYS A 266 5.87 6.46 -16.29
C LYS A 266 5.50 6.32 -17.76
N PHE A 267 6.35 6.87 -18.62
CA PHE A 267 6.36 6.52 -20.04
C PHE A 267 7.08 5.18 -20.23
N CYS A 268 6.41 4.23 -20.85
CA CYS A 268 6.89 2.86 -21.04
C CYS A 268 6.90 2.47 -22.51
N LYS A 269 7.82 1.59 -22.90
CA LYS A 269 7.91 0.99 -24.24
C LYS A 269 7.81 -0.54 -24.17
N TRP A 270 7.41 -1.14 -25.28
CA TRP A 270 7.50 -2.58 -25.50
C TRP A 270 8.83 -2.91 -26.17
N ALA A 271 9.75 -3.56 -25.45
CA ALA A 271 11.12 -3.80 -25.92
C ALA A 271 11.59 -5.23 -25.63
N ASP A 272 12.61 -5.68 -26.36
CA ASP A 272 13.26 -6.96 -26.10
C ASP A 272 13.93 -6.97 -24.71
N SER A 273 13.79 -8.07 -23.97
CA SER A 273 14.46 -8.26 -22.68
C SER A 273 15.97 -8.32 -22.86
N VAL A 274 16.69 -7.61 -21.98
CA VAL A 274 18.15 -7.50 -21.98
C VAL A 274 18.81 -8.66 -21.20
N GLU A 275 18.03 -9.51 -20.51
CA GLU A 275 18.60 -10.65 -19.79
C GLU A 275 19.03 -11.77 -20.75
N PRO A 276 20.27 -12.31 -20.62
CA PRO A 276 20.76 -13.36 -21.50
C PRO A 276 20.06 -14.68 -21.19
N VAL A 277 18.98 -14.98 -21.91
CA VAL A 277 18.34 -16.30 -21.86
C VAL A 277 19.18 -17.28 -22.70
N ALA A 278 19.40 -18.48 -22.17
CA ALA A 278 20.18 -19.53 -22.81
C ALA A 278 19.78 -19.74 -24.29
N SER A 279 20.78 -20.07 -25.10
CA SER A 279 20.96 -19.86 -26.55
C SER A 279 19.97 -20.50 -27.53
N THR A 280 18.72 -20.78 -27.14
CA THR A 280 17.70 -21.40 -28.00
C THR A 280 16.28 -20.85 -27.80
N SER A 281 16.09 -19.78 -27.03
CA SER A 281 14.77 -19.20 -26.76
C SER A 281 14.61 -17.86 -27.49
N ALA A 282 13.44 -17.67 -28.11
CA ALA A 282 13.08 -16.42 -28.78
C ALA A 282 13.22 -15.22 -27.84
N ALA A 283 13.59 -14.05 -28.36
CA ALA A 283 13.68 -12.82 -27.58
C ALA A 283 12.37 -12.58 -26.83
N VAL A 284 12.43 -12.56 -25.49
CA VAL A 284 11.26 -12.30 -24.64
C VAL A 284 11.07 -10.79 -24.60
N LYS A 285 10.00 -10.28 -25.20
CA LYS A 285 9.65 -8.86 -25.08
C LYS A 285 9.00 -8.57 -23.73
N GLN A 286 9.23 -7.38 -23.20
CA GLN A 286 8.69 -6.91 -21.93
C GLN A 286 8.44 -5.40 -21.94
N VAL A 287 7.59 -4.94 -21.02
CA VAL A 287 7.38 -3.52 -20.78
C VAL A 287 8.54 -2.97 -19.96
N VAL A 288 9.17 -1.91 -20.46
CA VAL A 288 10.25 -1.20 -19.76
C VAL A 288 10.00 0.30 -19.75
N PRO A 289 10.37 1.03 -18.68
CA PRO A 289 10.35 2.49 -18.70
C PRO A 289 11.26 3.04 -19.80
N LEU A 290 10.88 4.18 -20.38
CA LEU A 290 11.79 4.93 -21.25
C LEU A 290 13.01 5.43 -20.47
N SER A 291 14.18 5.34 -21.09
CA SER A 291 15.38 5.98 -20.55
C SER A 291 15.29 7.51 -20.64
N GLU A 292 16.12 8.21 -19.87
CA GLU A 292 16.19 9.67 -19.91
C GLU A 292 16.48 10.19 -21.33
N ALA A 293 17.44 9.56 -22.03
CA ALA A 293 17.81 9.90 -23.40
C ALA A 293 16.63 9.71 -24.39
N GLU A 294 15.84 8.65 -24.23
CA GLU A 294 14.68 8.40 -25.09
C GLU A 294 13.56 9.40 -24.85
N ARG A 295 13.28 9.77 -23.59
CA ARG A 295 12.31 10.83 -23.28
C ARG A 295 12.73 12.17 -23.86
N ALA A 296 14.01 12.53 -23.70
CA ALA A 296 14.56 13.77 -24.24
C ALA A 296 14.44 13.83 -25.77
N LEU A 297 14.71 12.71 -26.46
CA LEU A 297 14.57 12.60 -27.91
C LEU A 297 13.12 12.79 -28.37
N LEU A 298 12.16 12.26 -27.59
CA LEU A 298 10.72 12.37 -27.87
C LEU A 298 10.10 13.66 -27.34
N ALA A 299 10.91 14.59 -26.78
CA ALA A 299 10.44 15.80 -26.12
C ALA A 299 9.40 15.55 -25.00
N LEU A 300 9.46 14.38 -24.35
CA LEU A 300 8.57 14.01 -23.26
C LEU A 300 9.07 14.56 -21.91
N PRO A 301 8.15 14.99 -21.02
CA PRO A 301 8.51 15.42 -19.67
C PRO A 301 9.04 14.26 -18.81
N GLU A 302 9.53 14.57 -17.62
CA GLU A 302 10.02 13.54 -16.69
C GLU A 302 8.88 12.60 -16.24
N THR A 303 7.69 13.15 -16.01
CA THR A 303 6.51 12.39 -15.59
C THR A 303 5.32 12.72 -16.47
N PRO A 304 4.41 11.76 -16.73
CA PRO A 304 3.23 11.99 -17.54
C PRO A 304 2.32 13.10 -16.99
N VAL A 305 1.90 14.01 -17.87
CA VAL A 305 0.89 15.04 -17.55
C VAL A 305 -0.50 14.50 -17.88
N TYR A 306 -1.23 14.07 -16.85
CA TYR A 306 -2.55 13.45 -17.02
C TYR A 306 -3.64 14.46 -17.39
N LEU A 307 -4.54 14.05 -18.28
CA LEU A 307 -5.67 14.86 -18.71
C LEU A 307 -6.68 15.07 -17.56
N PRO A 308 -7.29 16.26 -17.43
CA PRO A 308 -8.30 16.51 -16.39
C PRO A 308 -9.61 15.75 -16.64
N GLU A 309 -9.87 15.39 -17.90
CA GLU A 309 -11.05 14.65 -18.32
C GLU A 309 -10.68 13.61 -19.38
N LEU A 310 -11.35 12.46 -19.35
CA LEU A 310 -11.17 11.39 -20.30
C LEU A 310 -12.45 11.15 -21.08
N ARG A 311 -12.32 10.89 -22.38
CA ARG A 311 -13.41 10.37 -23.19
C ARG A 311 -13.36 8.85 -23.14
N GLY A 312 -14.47 8.25 -22.73
CA GLY A 312 -14.63 6.82 -22.70
C GLY A 312 -15.89 6.37 -23.42
N ALA A 313 -15.95 5.09 -23.74
CA ALA A 313 -17.14 4.46 -24.27
C ALA A 313 -17.38 3.06 -23.70
N LEU A 314 -18.64 2.71 -23.47
CA LEU A 314 -19.03 1.37 -23.05
C LEU A 314 -18.75 0.35 -24.16
N ALA A 315 -17.91 -0.65 -23.88
CA ALA A 315 -17.61 -1.69 -24.85
C ALA A 315 -18.78 -2.68 -24.97
N ARG A 316 -19.20 -2.97 -26.20
CA ARG A 316 -20.27 -3.95 -26.46
C ARG A 316 -19.91 -5.37 -26.04
N ALA A 317 -18.62 -5.71 -26.03
CA ALA A 317 -18.12 -7.01 -25.61
C ALA A 317 -17.73 -6.95 -24.12
N GLY A 318 -18.58 -7.50 -23.24
CA GLY A 318 -18.33 -7.56 -21.80
C GLY A 318 -17.34 -8.65 -21.35
N LEU A 319 -16.52 -9.18 -22.27
CA LEU A 319 -15.69 -10.39 -22.05
C LEU A 319 -14.26 -10.11 -21.59
N LEU A 320 -13.84 -8.85 -21.44
CA LEU A 320 -12.48 -8.51 -21.03
C LEU A 320 -12.11 -9.19 -19.69
N GLY A 321 -11.09 -10.05 -19.70
CA GLY A 321 -10.64 -10.79 -18.53
C GLY A 321 -11.56 -11.91 -18.06
N LEU A 322 -12.47 -12.38 -18.92
CA LEU A 322 -13.26 -13.61 -18.70
C LEU A 322 -12.72 -14.76 -19.58
N PRO A 323 -12.84 -16.02 -19.12
CA PRO A 323 -12.51 -17.19 -19.94
C PRO A 323 -13.29 -17.24 -21.26
N GLU A 324 -12.73 -17.87 -22.30
CA GLU A 324 -13.40 -17.99 -23.62
C GLU A 324 -14.72 -18.76 -23.56
N ASN A 325 -14.80 -19.79 -22.70
CA ASN A 325 -15.99 -20.61 -22.51
C ASN A 325 -16.93 -20.06 -21.41
N PHE A 326 -16.79 -18.79 -21.02
CA PHE A 326 -17.65 -18.17 -20.02
C PHE A 326 -19.06 -17.97 -20.56
N SER A 327 -20.07 -18.28 -19.74
CA SER A 327 -21.47 -18.13 -20.13
C SER A 327 -21.81 -16.66 -20.39
N MET A 328 -22.55 -16.37 -21.47
CA MET A 328 -22.97 -15.01 -21.81
C MET A 328 -23.86 -14.40 -20.71
N ASP A 329 -24.75 -15.19 -20.10
CA ASP A 329 -25.64 -14.70 -19.02
C ASP A 329 -24.84 -14.25 -17.79
N ASP A 330 -23.80 -15.01 -17.43
CA ASP A 330 -22.93 -14.65 -16.31
C ASP A 330 -22.01 -13.47 -16.67
N ALA A 331 -21.54 -13.40 -17.92
CA ALA A 331 -20.79 -12.25 -18.41
C ALA A 331 -21.61 -10.95 -18.36
N LEU A 332 -22.89 -11.00 -18.76
CA LEU A 332 -23.82 -9.88 -18.67
C LEU A 332 -24.06 -9.44 -17.21
N TRP A 333 -24.18 -10.40 -16.30
CA TRP A 333 -24.30 -10.10 -14.88
C TRP A 333 -23.06 -9.38 -14.34
N ILE A 334 -21.86 -9.84 -14.69
CA ILE A 334 -20.60 -9.17 -14.32
C ILE A 334 -20.54 -7.78 -14.94
N TYR A 335 -20.88 -7.65 -16.23
CA TYR A 335 -20.88 -6.37 -16.95
C TYR A 335 -21.83 -5.34 -16.32
N ALA A 336 -22.96 -5.77 -15.76
CA ALA A 336 -23.90 -4.87 -15.09
C ALA A 336 -23.31 -4.19 -13.84
N HIS A 337 -22.28 -4.77 -13.22
CA HIS A 337 -21.62 -4.22 -12.02
C HIS A 337 -20.26 -3.61 -12.35
N ILE A 338 -19.48 -4.29 -13.20
CA ILE A 338 -18.15 -3.87 -13.64
C ILE A 338 -18.05 -3.84 -15.18
N PRO A 339 -18.64 -2.81 -15.83
CA PRO A 339 -18.67 -2.72 -17.29
C PRO A 339 -17.27 -2.48 -17.87
N VAL A 340 -17.07 -2.93 -19.11
CA VAL A 340 -15.84 -2.67 -19.86
C VAL A 340 -15.92 -1.30 -20.51
N ILE A 341 -14.94 -0.44 -20.24
CA ILE A 341 -14.82 0.91 -20.77
C ILE A 341 -13.59 0.98 -21.65
N ASN A 342 -13.78 1.43 -22.89
CA ASN A 342 -12.70 1.84 -23.78
C ASN A 342 -12.45 3.33 -23.56
N ILE A 343 -11.22 3.71 -23.25
CA ILE A 343 -10.81 5.11 -23.13
C ILE A 343 -9.72 5.43 -24.14
N GLY A 344 -9.70 6.69 -24.57
CA GLY A 344 -8.60 7.23 -25.36
C GLY A 344 -7.38 7.58 -24.51
N PRO A 345 -6.57 8.55 -24.96
CA PRO A 345 -5.37 8.99 -24.27
C PRO A 345 -5.65 9.42 -22.84
N ILE A 346 -4.76 9.07 -21.92
CA ILE A 346 -4.87 9.52 -20.51
C ILE A 346 -3.90 10.65 -20.14
N ALA A 347 -2.92 10.92 -21.00
CA ALA A 347 -1.94 11.99 -20.86
C ALA A 347 -1.87 12.83 -22.14
N SER A 348 -1.41 14.08 -22.04
CA SER A 348 -1.35 15.02 -23.17
C SER A 348 -0.42 14.57 -24.30
N ASP A 349 0.70 13.95 -23.95
CA ASP A 349 1.84 13.79 -24.86
C ASP A 349 1.87 12.43 -25.58
N ILE A 350 0.98 11.51 -25.20
CA ILE A 350 0.95 10.14 -25.70
C ILE A 350 -0.48 9.78 -26.10
N ALA A 351 -0.68 9.47 -27.38
CA ALA A 351 -1.98 9.08 -27.91
C ALA A 351 -2.27 7.59 -27.69
N ASP A 352 -2.13 7.11 -26.44
CA ASP A 352 -2.47 5.73 -26.08
C ASP A 352 -3.99 5.50 -26.02
N ALA A 353 -4.40 4.24 -25.97
CA ALA A 353 -5.79 3.86 -25.72
C ALA A 353 -5.82 2.68 -24.76
N ARG A 354 -6.93 2.52 -24.04
CA ARG A 354 -7.07 1.44 -23.06
C ARG A 354 -8.45 0.84 -23.06
N ALA A 355 -8.52 -0.45 -22.77
CA ALA A 355 -9.74 -1.10 -22.31
C ALA A 355 -9.54 -1.59 -20.88
N LEU A 356 -10.45 -1.22 -19.99
CA LEU A 356 -10.44 -1.66 -18.59
C LEU A 356 -11.87 -1.78 -18.07
N ARG A 357 -12.04 -2.40 -16.90
CA ARG A 357 -13.34 -2.40 -16.21
C ARG A 357 -13.48 -1.21 -15.29
N GLY A 358 -14.65 -0.57 -15.33
CA GLY A 358 -15.09 0.41 -14.33
C GLY A 358 -15.95 -0.23 -13.26
N ILE A 359 -16.20 0.49 -12.17
CA ILE A 359 -17.06 0.05 -11.08
C ILE A 359 -18.29 0.96 -11.04
N ARG A 360 -19.49 0.39 -11.08
CA ARG A 360 -20.72 1.15 -10.84
C ARG A 360 -20.91 1.36 -9.34
N LEU A 361 -21.03 2.62 -8.93
CA LEU A 361 -21.27 3.02 -7.54
C LEU A 361 -22.42 4.02 -7.47
N GLU A 362 -23.27 3.87 -6.46
CA GLU A 362 -24.29 4.86 -6.12
C GLU A 362 -23.70 5.82 -5.07
N MET A 363 -23.68 7.12 -5.38
CA MET A 363 -23.19 8.17 -4.49
C MET A 363 -24.16 9.34 -4.53
N ASP A 364 -24.56 9.80 -3.34
CA ASP A 364 -25.53 10.90 -3.17
C ASP A 364 -26.85 10.70 -3.95
N GLY A 365 -27.28 9.44 -4.11
CA GLY A 365 -28.49 9.07 -4.86
C GLY A 365 -28.34 9.07 -6.38
N GLU A 366 -27.14 9.28 -6.89
CA GLU A 366 -26.81 9.22 -8.32
C GLU A 366 -25.90 8.02 -8.63
N ASN A 367 -26.05 7.45 -9.84
CA ASN A 367 -25.26 6.32 -10.29
C ASN A 367 -24.06 6.80 -11.11
N TRP A 368 -22.87 6.34 -10.72
CA TRP A 368 -21.59 6.72 -11.32
C TRP A 368 -20.82 5.48 -11.78
N ILE A 369 -20.00 5.63 -12.83
CA ILE A 369 -18.95 4.66 -13.17
C ILE A 369 -17.62 5.27 -12.77
N PHE A 370 -16.88 4.58 -11.91
CA PHE A 370 -15.53 4.95 -11.50
C PHE A 370 -14.48 4.12 -12.22
N LEU A 371 -13.31 4.73 -12.50
CA LEU A 371 -12.16 4.10 -13.15
C LEU A 371 -10.86 4.50 -12.46
N GLU A 372 -9.92 3.55 -12.41
CA GLU A 372 -8.50 3.78 -12.14
C GLU A 372 -7.70 3.41 -13.40
N PRO A 373 -7.60 4.32 -14.40
CA PRO A 373 -6.87 4.06 -15.65
C PRO A 373 -5.36 3.92 -15.49
N ASP A 374 -4.77 4.56 -14.48
CA ASP A 374 -3.39 4.35 -14.04
C ASP A 374 -3.31 4.42 -12.51
N THR A 375 -2.22 3.92 -11.92
CA THR A 375 -2.05 3.77 -10.47
C THR A 375 -2.28 5.11 -9.75
N GLY A 376 -3.34 5.17 -8.94
CA GLY A 376 -3.69 6.34 -8.16
C GLY A 376 -4.32 7.51 -8.93
N LEU A 377 -4.72 7.28 -10.18
CA LEU A 377 -5.45 8.25 -11.00
C LEU A 377 -6.90 7.81 -11.05
N PHE A 378 -7.80 8.58 -10.44
CA PHE A 378 -9.22 8.22 -10.32
C PHE A 378 -10.09 9.15 -11.15
N TYR A 379 -11.06 8.58 -11.86
CA TYR A 379 -12.03 9.33 -12.64
C TYR A 379 -13.43 8.75 -12.46
N LYS A 380 -14.45 9.59 -12.61
CA LYS A 380 -15.86 9.17 -12.58
C LYS A 380 -16.68 9.80 -13.70
N ALA A 381 -17.70 9.10 -14.16
CA ALA A 381 -18.69 9.60 -15.11
C ALA A 381 -20.10 9.25 -14.62
N PRO A 382 -21.09 10.16 -14.78
CA PRO A 382 -22.47 9.85 -14.42
C PRO A 382 -23.06 8.84 -15.41
N ILE A 383 -23.93 7.95 -14.90
CA ILE A 383 -24.70 7.03 -15.73
C ILE A 383 -26.00 7.75 -16.13
N SER A 384 -26.10 8.21 -17.38
CA SER A 384 -27.37 8.72 -17.90
C SER A 384 -28.38 7.60 -18.09
N VAL A 385 -29.67 7.90 -17.85
CA VAL A 385 -30.80 6.95 -17.95
C VAL A 385 -30.97 6.42 -19.38
N ASP A 386 -30.58 7.22 -20.38
CA ASP A 386 -30.35 6.76 -21.75
C ASP A 386 -28.89 6.33 -21.83
N GLU A 387 -28.63 5.04 -22.11
CA GLU A 387 -27.30 4.42 -22.22
C GLU A 387 -26.45 5.04 -23.35
N ALA A 388 -26.04 6.29 -23.18
CA ALA A 388 -25.11 6.95 -24.08
C ALA A 388 -23.83 6.13 -24.08
N SER A 389 -23.47 5.61 -25.26
CA SER A 389 -22.24 4.86 -25.45
C SER A 389 -21.02 5.68 -25.01
N ASP A 390 -21.11 7.01 -25.10
CA ASP A 390 -20.05 7.97 -24.81
C ASP A 390 -20.15 8.51 -23.38
N LEU A 391 -19.09 8.31 -22.61
CA LEU A 391 -18.94 8.72 -21.23
C LEU A 391 -17.84 9.77 -21.12
N ARG A 392 -18.11 10.85 -20.39
CA ARG A 392 -17.13 11.87 -20.06
C ARG A 392 -16.72 11.71 -18.60
N PHE A 393 -15.50 11.24 -18.41
CA PHE A 393 -14.93 10.97 -17.10
C PHE A 393 -14.20 12.21 -16.59
N SER A 394 -14.59 12.71 -15.42
CA SER A 394 -13.90 13.80 -14.74
C SER A 394 -13.00 13.26 -13.64
N ARG A 395 -11.87 13.94 -13.40
CA ARG A 395 -10.91 13.54 -12.38
C ARG A 395 -11.52 13.68 -10.97
N VAL A 396 -11.33 12.65 -10.16
CA VAL A 396 -11.73 12.62 -8.75
C VAL A 396 -10.55 12.99 -7.88
N THR A 397 -10.75 13.99 -7.02
CA THR A 397 -9.75 14.44 -6.03
C THR A 397 -10.26 14.36 -4.60
N GLU A 398 -11.55 14.11 -4.41
CA GLU A 398 -12.17 14.00 -3.10
C GLU A 398 -11.78 12.68 -2.41
N ALA A 399 -11.19 12.77 -1.22
CA ALA A 399 -10.64 11.61 -0.53
C ALA A 399 -11.70 10.57 -0.16
N ALA A 400 -12.91 11.02 0.21
CA ALA A 400 -14.01 10.14 0.56
C ALA A 400 -14.46 9.27 -0.63
N GLU A 401 -14.58 9.87 -1.82
CA GLU A 401 -14.96 9.14 -3.04
C GLU A 401 -13.88 8.15 -3.49
N ILE A 402 -12.61 8.58 -3.44
CA ILE A 402 -11.47 7.72 -3.76
C ILE A 402 -11.44 6.51 -2.82
N ASN A 403 -11.60 6.72 -1.51
CA ASN A 403 -11.63 5.64 -0.54
C ASN A 403 -12.81 4.68 -0.75
N GLU A 404 -13.97 5.17 -1.21
CA GLU A 404 -15.11 4.31 -1.52
C GLU A 404 -14.87 3.44 -2.77
N TYR A 405 -14.30 4.04 -3.84
CA TYR A 405 -13.85 3.27 -5.00
C TYR A 405 -12.80 2.22 -4.61
N ILE A 406 -11.79 2.63 -3.81
CA ILE A 406 -10.75 1.73 -3.33
C ILE A 406 -11.41 0.59 -2.54
N ARG A 407 -12.30 0.88 -1.59
CA ARG A 407 -12.99 -0.14 -0.78
C ARG A 407 -13.64 -1.23 -1.62
N VAL A 408 -14.29 -0.88 -2.73
CA VAL A 408 -14.96 -1.84 -3.63
C VAL A 408 -13.95 -2.53 -4.55
N SER A 409 -13.01 -1.79 -5.13
CA SER A 409 -11.96 -2.37 -5.98
C SER A 409 -11.07 -3.37 -5.22
N GLU A 410 -10.82 -3.11 -3.93
CA GLU A 410 -10.07 -3.99 -3.05
C GLU A 410 -10.78 -5.32 -2.81
N GLN A 411 -12.11 -5.38 -2.80
CA GLN A 411 -12.83 -6.66 -2.69
C GLN A 411 -12.46 -7.61 -3.83
N TYR A 412 -12.32 -7.07 -5.05
CA TYR A 412 -11.87 -7.85 -6.20
C TYR A 412 -10.39 -8.24 -6.08
N ARG A 413 -9.52 -7.29 -5.71
CA ARG A 413 -8.08 -7.54 -5.52
C ARG A 413 -7.83 -8.65 -4.49
N LEU A 414 -8.53 -8.61 -3.37
CA LEU A 414 -8.34 -9.53 -2.26
C LEU A 414 -8.60 -10.97 -2.65
N VAL A 415 -9.69 -11.24 -3.34
CA VAL A 415 -10.00 -12.60 -3.81
C VAL A 415 -8.91 -13.13 -4.76
N ARG A 416 -8.35 -12.27 -5.60
CA ARG A 416 -7.30 -12.64 -6.55
C ARG A 416 -5.96 -12.93 -5.86
N GLU A 417 -5.59 -12.07 -4.92
CA GLU A 417 -4.25 -12.07 -4.31
C GLU A 417 -4.17 -12.88 -3.01
N PHE A 418 -5.31 -13.17 -2.39
CA PHE A 418 -5.40 -13.87 -1.11
C PHE A 418 -6.33 -15.10 -1.25
N PRO A 419 -5.78 -16.27 -1.63
CA PRO A 419 -6.55 -17.50 -1.77
C PRO A 419 -7.35 -17.94 -0.52
N GLY A 420 -6.98 -17.43 0.67
CA GLY A 420 -7.69 -17.68 1.94
C GLY A 420 -8.74 -16.63 2.31
N ALA A 421 -9.05 -15.66 1.43
CA ALA A 421 -9.88 -14.51 1.78
C ALA A 421 -11.28 -14.88 2.28
N GLU A 422 -11.91 -15.92 1.72
CA GLU A 422 -13.24 -16.39 2.17
C GLU A 422 -13.17 -16.94 3.60
N GLN A 423 -12.19 -17.80 3.88
CA GLN A 423 -11.97 -18.33 5.22
C GLN A 423 -11.62 -17.22 6.23
N ASP A 424 -10.82 -16.24 5.81
CA ASP A 424 -10.47 -15.08 6.62
C ASP A 424 -11.70 -14.21 6.95
N GLN A 425 -12.62 -14.02 6.00
CA GLN A 425 -13.89 -13.33 6.23
C GLN A 425 -14.77 -14.08 7.22
N GLU A 426 -14.91 -15.40 7.08
CA GLU A 426 -15.66 -16.23 8.03
C GLU A 426 -15.05 -16.17 9.43
N ASN A 427 -13.73 -16.23 9.54
CA ASN A 427 -13.02 -16.12 10.80
C ASN A 427 -13.24 -14.77 11.47
N ILE A 428 -13.23 -13.66 10.71
CA ILE A 428 -13.56 -12.32 11.20
C ILE A 428 -15.02 -12.25 11.65
N ALA A 429 -15.95 -12.79 10.87
CA ALA A 429 -17.37 -12.83 11.23
C ALA A 429 -17.60 -13.64 12.52
N ARG A 430 -16.94 -14.78 12.68
CA ARG A 430 -16.96 -15.59 13.90
C ARG A 430 -16.37 -14.84 15.09
N LEU A 431 -15.21 -14.18 14.92
CA LEU A 431 -14.63 -13.36 15.98
C LEU A 431 -15.58 -12.22 16.40
N LEU A 432 -16.21 -11.53 15.44
CA LEU A 432 -17.19 -10.49 15.73
C LEU A 432 -18.38 -11.05 16.52
N PHE A 433 -18.90 -12.21 16.13
CA PHE A 433 -19.99 -12.89 16.85
C PHE A 433 -19.61 -13.23 18.30
N ASP A 434 -18.40 -13.74 18.50
CA ASP A 434 -17.88 -14.12 19.81
C ASP A 434 -17.60 -12.89 20.70
N LEU A 435 -17.34 -11.73 20.09
CA LEU A 435 -17.16 -10.46 20.79
C LEU A 435 -18.49 -9.74 21.12
N LEU A 436 -19.63 -10.19 20.59
CA LEU A 436 -20.93 -9.62 20.92
C LEU A 436 -21.28 -9.93 22.39
N ASP A 437 -21.75 -8.90 23.09
CA ASP A 437 -22.30 -9.06 24.43
C ASP A 437 -23.69 -9.73 24.39
N ASP A 438 -24.07 -10.42 25.46
CA ASP A 438 -25.34 -11.16 25.54
C ASP A 438 -26.56 -10.23 25.42
N SER A 439 -26.44 -8.98 25.86
CA SER A 439 -27.46 -7.94 25.69
C SER A 439 -27.69 -7.57 24.21
N ALA A 440 -26.62 -7.49 23.42
CA ALA A 440 -26.69 -7.19 21.99
C ALA A 440 -27.22 -8.37 21.16
N ARG A 441 -27.01 -9.61 21.62
CA ARG A 441 -27.60 -10.82 21.03
C ARG A 441 -29.13 -10.83 21.18
N ALA A 442 -29.66 -10.28 22.26
CA ALA A 442 -31.10 -10.17 22.50
C ALA A 442 -31.79 -9.15 21.57
N ASP A 443 -31.09 -8.07 21.18
CA ASP A 443 -31.60 -7.03 20.28
C ASP A 443 -31.81 -7.52 18.83
N TRP A 444 -31.26 -8.68 18.45
CA TRP A 444 -31.45 -9.27 17.12
C TRP A 444 -32.84 -9.91 16.96
N HIS A 445 -33.71 -9.80 17.97
CA HIS A 445 -35.10 -10.27 18.00
C HIS A 445 -35.25 -11.73 17.60
N VAL A 446 -34.30 -12.56 18.04
CA VAL A 446 -34.31 -13.97 17.71
C VAL A 446 -35.10 -14.74 18.76
N SER A 447 -36.36 -15.04 18.45
CA SER A 447 -37.25 -15.85 19.29
C SER A 447 -36.88 -17.32 19.16
N TRP A 448 -36.16 -17.86 20.14
CA TRP A 448 -35.61 -19.21 20.07
C TRP A 448 -36.36 -20.22 20.93
N GLY A 449 -36.74 -21.34 20.33
CA GLY A 449 -36.93 -22.62 21.01
C GLY A 449 -35.60 -23.33 21.34
N GLU A 450 -34.47 -22.90 20.76
CA GLU A 450 -33.10 -23.37 21.06
C GLU A 450 -32.10 -22.19 20.92
N PRO A 451 -31.25 -21.90 21.93
CA PRO A 451 -30.40 -20.72 21.92
C PRO A 451 -29.28 -20.82 20.86
N VAL A 452 -29.13 -19.79 20.01
CA VAL A 452 -27.94 -19.61 19.15
C VAL A 452 -26.74 -19.26 20.03
N THR A 453 -25.83 -20.21 20.16
CA THR A 453 -24.67 -20.10 21.07
C THR A 453 -23.36 -19.92 20.31
N HIS A 454 -23.30 -20.43 19.07
CA HIS A 454 -22.13 -20.37 18.21
C HIS A 454 -22.44 -19.68 16.89
N TYR A 455 -21.41 -19.13 16.25
CA TYR A 455 -21.54 -18.48 14.94
C TYR A 455 -22.17 -19.40 13.89
N ASP A 456 -21.84 -20.70 13.91
CA ASP A 456 -22.38 -21.66 12.93
C ASP A 456 -23.90 -21.83 13.11
N ASP A 457 -24.43 -21.73 14.34
CA ASP A 457 -25.87 -21.72 14.61
C ASP A 457 -26.53 -20.46 14.01
N TYR A 458 -25.85 -19.30 14.10
CA TYR A 458 -26.30 -18.06 13.47
C TYR A 458 -26.34 -18.15 11.94
N VAL A 459 -25.34 -18.78 11.31
CA VAL A 459 -25.32 -19.02 9.86
C VAL A 459 -26.49 -19.91 9.43
N GLN A 460 -26.75 -20.98 10.18
CA GLN A 460 -27.89 -21.87 9.93
C GLN A 460 -29.21 -21.12 10.07
N TRP A 461 -29.33 -20.25 11.07
CA TRP A 461 -30.51 -19.40 11.25
C TRP A 461 -30.75 -18.46 10.07
N CYS A 462 -29.72 -17.73 9.63
CA CYS A 462 -29.79 -16.84 8.48
C CYS A 462 -30.32 -17.59 7.25
N THR A 463 -29.78 -18.79 7.02
CA THR A 463 -30.19 -19.66 5.91
C THR A 463 -31.65 -20.11 6.04
N ALA A 464 -32.05 -20.61 7.22
CA ALA A 464 -33.41 -21.09 7.48
C ALA A 464 -34.47 -19.99 7.36
N ASN A 465 -34.11 -18.74 7.65
CA ASN A 465 -35.01 -17.58 7.65
C ASN A 465 -34.86 -16.69 6.41
N GLN A 466 -34.04 -17.10 5.43
CA GLN A 466 -33.73 -16.30 4.24
C GLN A 466 -33.25 -14.87 4.59
N LYS A 467 -32.53 -14.73 5.70
CA LYS A 467 -31.92 -13.48 6.13
C LYS A 467 -30.47 -13.42 5.67
N PRO A 468 -29.96 -12.23 5.33
CA PRO A 468 -28.54 -12.07 5.04
C PRO A 468 -27.68 -12.33 6.28
N ASN A 469 -26.45 -12.79 6.06
CA ASN A 469 -25.41 -12.86 7.08
C ASN A 469 -24.66 -11.52 7.11
N ASP A 470 -25.13 -10.60 7.96
CA ASP A 470 -24.59 -9.24 8.00
C ASP A 470 -23.19 -9.19 8.63
N LEU A 471 -22.84 -10.13 9.51
CA LEU A 471 -21.47 -10.27 10.04
C LEU A 471 -20.47 -10.62 8.94
N LEU A 472 -20.85 -11.54 8.03
CA LEU A 472 -20.00 -11.91 6.90
C LEU A 472 -19.82 -10.74 5.91
N LYS A 473 -20.88 -9.97 5.65
CA LYS A 473 -20.77 -8.73 4.86
C LYS A 473 -19.85 -7.71 5.52
N PHE A 474 -19.97 -7.53 6.84
CA PHE A 474 -19.12 -6.60 7.58
C PHE A 474 -17.64 -7.07 7.58
N ALA A 475 -17.40 -8.37 7.70
CA ALA A 475 -16.07 -8.97 7.57
C ALA A 475 -15.43 -8.70 6.19
N ALA A 476 -16.20 -8.80 5.10
CA ALA A 476 -15.72 -8.43 3.77
C ALA A 476 -15.28 -6.95 3.71
N ASN A 477 -16.03 -6.04 4.34
CA ASN A 477 -15.67 -4.62 4.42
C ASN A 477 -14.44 -4.36 5.31
N ILE A 478 -14.21 -5.14 6.37
CA ILE A 478 -12.99 -5.07 7.18
C ILE A 478 -11.76 -5.48 6.36
N MET A 479 -11.93 -6.47 5.48
CA MET A 479 -10.83 -6.94 4.62
C MET A 479 -10.51 -5.92 3.51
N SER A 480 -11.47 -5.09 3.10
CA SER A 480 -11.34 -4.22 1.93
C SER A 480 -11.36 -2.70 2.19
N GLY A 481 -11.69 -2.25 3.40
CA GLY A 481 -11.71 -0.83 3.77
C GLY A 481 -10.79 -0.48 4.94
N GLU A 482 -9.85 0.44 4.71
CA GLU A 482 -8.81 0.83 5.68
C GLU A 482 -9.38 1.35 7.01
N GLU A 483 -10.30 2.31 6.96
CA GLU A 483 -10.88 2.90 8.16
C GLU A 483 -11.72 1.90 8.96
N ILE A 484 -12.44 1.00 8.27
CA ILE A 484 -13.23 -0.06 8.90
C ILE A 484 -12.28 -1.08 9.55
N GLN A 485 -11.18 -1.44 8.87
CA GLN A 485 -10.16 -2.31 9.43
C GLN A 485 -9.51 -1.72 10.69
N LYS A 486 -9.15 -0.43 10.68
CA LYS A 486 -8.61 0.25 11.88
C LYS A 486 -9.58 0.18 13.05
N LYS A 487 -10.86 0.47 12.82
CA LYS A 487 -11.92 0.39 13.84
C LYS A 487 -12.07 -1.03 14.38
N PHE A 488 -12.06 -2.03 13.51
CA PHE A 488 -12.10 -3.44 13.89
C PHE A 488 -10.89 -3.83 14.76
N VAL A 489 -9.67 -3.47 14.34
CA VAL A 489 -8.44 -3.76 15.10
C VAL A 489 -8.52 -3.13 16.49
N THR A 490 -8.99 -1.88 16.60
CA THR A 490 -9.18 -1.23 17.90
C THR A 490 -10.22 -1.95 18.75
N LEU A 491 -11.37 -2.32 18.19
CA LEU A 491 -12.41 -3.08 18.89
C LEU A 491 -11.88 -4.41 19.42
N ALA A 492 -11.30 -5.23 18.53
CA ALA A 492 -10.80 -6.55 18.87
C ALA A 492 -9.67 -6.48 19.89
N ARG A 493 -8.79 -5.48 19.78
CA ARG A 493 -7.73 -5.25 20.77
C ARG A 493 -8.28 -4.86 22.13
N ASN A 494 -9.31 -4.01 22.18
CA ASN A 494 -9.97 -3.62 23.43
C ASN A 494 -10.66 -4.79 24.14
N SER A 495 -10.91 -5.91 23.43
CA SER A 495 -11.38 -7.16 24.06
C SER A 495 -10.35 -7.78 25.02
N ILE A 496 -9.08 -7.36 24.96
CA ILE A 496 -8.01 -7.76 25.90
C ILE A 496 -7.78 -6.60 26.88
N PRO A 497 -8.38 -6.62 28.09
CA PRO A 497 -8.30 -5.48 29.01
C PRO A 497 -6.88 -5.21 29.52
N ASP A 498 -6.05 -6.25 29.59
CA ASP A 498 -4.69 -6.17 30.11
C ASP A 498 -3.63 -6.13 29.01
N PHE A 499 -3.77 -5.19 28.09
CA PHE A 499 -2.82 -4.91 27.02
C PHE A 499 -2.04 -3.62 27.33
N LYS A 500 -0.77 -3.74 27.76
CA LYS A 500 -0.02 -2.61 28.31
C LYS A 500 1.45 -2.60 27.93
N LYS A 501 2.04 -1.40 27.87
CA LYS A 501 3.49 -1.23 27.75
C LYS A 501 4.19 -1.75 28.99
N ILE A 502 5.42 -2.26 28.85
CA ILE A 502 6.18 -2.82 29.97
C ILE A 502 6.35 -1.84 31.15
N THR A 503 6.43 -0.54 30.89
CA THR A 503 6.59 0.51 31.91
C THR A 503 5.37 0.61 32.84
N LEU A 504 4.22 0.04 32.43
CA LEU A 504 2.98 -0.01 33.20
C LEU A 504 2.78 -1.36 33.90
N ARG A 505 3.74 -2.29 33.78
CA ARG A 505 3.68 -3.61 34.41
C ARG A 505 4.22 -3.58 35.83
N SER A 506 3.73 -4.50 36.65
CA SER A 506 4.26 -4.73 38.00
C SER A 506 5.73 -5.17 37.96
N LEU A 507 6.50 -4.88 39.01
CA LEU A 507 7.90 -5.33 39.09
C LEU A 507 8.06 -6.86 38.93
N PRO A 508 7.21 -7.71 39.54
CA PRO A 508 7.27 -9.16 39.29
C PRO A 508 7.09 -9.55 37.82
N ASP A 509 6.14 -8.93 37.10
CA ASP A 509 5.93 -9.22 35.68
C ASP A 509 7.12 -8.75 34.84
N GLN A 510 7.68 -7.57 35.15
CA GLN A 510 8.90 -7.08 34.48
C GLN A 510 10.08 -8.03 34.72
N GLN A 511 10.23 -8.54 35.94
CA GLN A 511 11.30 -9.47 36.31
C GLN A 511 11.23 -10.76 35.49
N HIS A 512 10.05 -11.38 35.40
CA HIS A 512 9.87 -12.59 34.59
C HIS A 512 10.12 -12.36 33.10
N ILE A 513 9.75 -11.19 32.56
CA ILE A 513 10.04 -10.84 31.18
C ILE A 513 11.56 -10.73 30.96
N VAL A 514 12.26 -10.06 31.87
CA VAL A 514 13.72 -9.92 31.83
C VAL A 514 14.42 -11.28 31.92
N GLU A 515 13.96 -12.17 32.79
CA GLU A 515 14.47 -13.54 32.92
C GLU A 515 14.38 -14.29 31.60
N VAL A 516 13.19 -14.35 31.00
CA VAL A 516 12.97 -15.04 29.71
C VAL A 516 13.82 -14.42 28.60
N LEU A 517 13.84 -13.09 28.48
CA LEU A 517 14.65 -12.42 27.46
C LEU A 517 16.15 -12.70 27.60
N ASN A 518 16.67 -12.78 28.82
CA ASN A 518 18.06 -13.12 29.07
C ASN A 518 18.39 -14.61 28.86
N GLN A 519 17.39 -15.49 28.81
CA GLN A 519 17.56 -16.88 28.37
C GLN A 519 17.55 -17.01 26.84
N LEU A 520 16.77 -16.16 26.15
CA LEU A 520 16.65 -16.18 24.69
C LEU A 520 17.78 -15.41 23.99
N LEU A 521 18.37 -14.41 24.63
CA LEU A 521 19.39 -13.52 24.07
C LEU A 521 20.72 -13.61 24.84
N PRO A 522 21.87 -13.54 24.14
CA PRO A 522 22.03 -13.06 22.77
C PRO A 522 21.78 -14.12 21.70
N THR A 523 21.53 -13.65 20.48
CA THR A 523 21.40 -14.53 19.31
C THR A 523 22.76 -15.16 18.98
N GLN A 524 22.77 -16.44 18.62
CA GLN A 524 23.99 -17.21 18.34
C GLN A 524 24.75 -16.61 17.16
N GLY A 525 26.08 -16.48 17.30
CA GLY A 525 26.94 -15.93 16.24
C GLY A 525 26.76 -14.44 15.96
N SER A 526 26.03 -13.70 16.81
CA SER A 526 25.85 -12.26 16.65
C SER A 526 27.14 -11.49 16.98
N PRO A 527 27.61 -10.60 16.09
CA PRO A 527 28.75 -9.73 16.38
C PRO A 527 28.38 -8.56 17.31
N VAL A 528 27.09 -8.40 17.62
CA VAL A 528 26.60 -7.29 18.44
C VAL A 528 26.82 -7.60 19.92
N LYS A 529 27.58 -6.75 20.63
CA LYS A 529 27.78 -6.88 22.07
C LYS A 529 26.43 -6.88 22.81
N TRP A 530 26.23 -7.87 23.67
CA TRP A 530 25.06 -8.00 24.52
C TRP A 530 25.43 -7.80 25.98
N GLU A 531 24.67 -6.97 26.67
CA GLU A 531 24.71 -6.90 28.13
C GLU A 531 23.34 -7.33 28.63
N LYS A 532 23.34 -8.16 29.68
CA LYS A 532 22.11 -8.71 30.25
C LYS A 532 21.16 -7.59 30.64
N LEU A 533 19.89 -7.80 30.34
CA LEU A 533 18.82 -6.89 30.73
C LEU A 533 18.62 -6.97 32.25
N THR A 534 18.46 -5.80 32.87
CA THR A 534 18.01 -5.62 34.26
C THR A 534 16.64 -4.93 34.28
N LEU A 535 15.96 -4.94 35.43
CA LEU A 535 14.71 -4.21 35.65
C LEU A 535 14.83 -2.71 35.32
N GLU A 536 15.97 -2.10 35.64
CA GLU A 536 16.23 -0.70 35.31
C GLU A 536 16.41 -0.49 33.80
N SER A 537 17.07 -1.44 33.12
CA SER A 537 17.38 -1.29 31.70
C SER A 537 16.17 -1.53 30.80
N ILE A 538 15.27 -2.46 31.15
CA ILE A 538 14.19 -2.93 30.27
C ILE A 538 13.11 -1.86 30.03
N VAL A 539 12.89 -1.00 31.03
CA VAL A 539 11.93 0.11 30.94
C VAL A 539 12.46 1.31 30.14
N THR A 540 13.75 1.30 29.76
CA THR A 540 14.35 2.38 29.00
C THR A 540 14.03 2.30 27.50
N PRO A 541 13.96 3.43 26.78
CA PRO A 541 13.84 3.43 25.32
C PRO A 541 15.01 2.75 24.58
N LYS A 542 16.14 2.49 25.26
CA LYS A 542 17.32 1.82 24.69
C LYS A 542 17.15 0.30 24.63
N ALA A 543 16.37 -0.30 25.52
CA ALA A 543 16.13 -1.76 25.54
C ALA A 543 15.57 -2.30 24.22
N PRO A 544 14.45 -1.78 23.66
CA PRO A 544 13.95 -2.28 22.38
C PRO A 544 14.97 -2.09 21.26
N LYS A 545 15.70 -0.97 21.21
CA LYS A 545 16.77 -0.76 20.21
C LYS A 545 17.86 -1.84 20.30
N ARG A 546 18.27 -2.22 21.51
CA ARG A 546 19.28 -3.26 21.74
C ARG A 546 18.80 -4.65 21.34
N ILE A 547 17.57 -5.01 21.71
CA ILE A 547 16.97 -6.28 21.33
C ILE A 547 16.86 -6.35 19.80
N MET A 548 16.31 -5.31 19.16
CA MET A 548 16.15 -5.26 17.70
C MET A 548 17.48 -5.39 16.95
N LYS A 549 18.60 -4.91 17.50
CA LYS A 549 19.93 -5.14 16.92
C LYS A 549 20.35 -6.60 16.97
N GLN A 550 20.09 -7.32 18.06
CA GLN A 550 20.37 -8.75 18.16
C GLN A 550 19.56 -9.54 17.12
N VAL A 551 18.27 -9.23 16.99
CA VAL A 551 17.35 -9.97 16.13
C VAL A 551 17.25 -9.42 14.69
N ARG A 552 18.20 -8.56 14.28
CA ARG A 552 18.28 -7.96 12.92
C ARG A 552 16.97 -7.30 12.46
N GLY A 553 16.22 -6.73 13.39
CA GLY A 553 14.94 -6.06 13.13
C GLY A 553 13.72 -6.97 13.07
N ALA A 554 13.85 -8.29 13.27
CA ALA A 554 12.70 -9.17 13.46
C ALA A 554 11.96 -8.86 14.78
N ASN A 555 10.67 -9.13 14.83
CA ASN A 555 9.94 -9.10 16.09
C ASN A 555 10.26 -10.37 16.89
N LEU A 556 10.64 -10.19 18.15
CA LEU A 556 10.80 -11.29 19.11
C LEU A 556 9.58 -11.30 20.03
N SER A 557 8.91 -12.44 20.12
CA SER A 557 7.76 -12.62 20.99
C SER A 557 7.88 -13.93 21.76
N PHE A 558 7.27 -13.97 22.94
CA PHE A 558 7.09 -15.20 23.69
C PHE A 558 5.77 -15.17 24.46
N LEU A 559 5.28 -16.35 24.79
CA LEU A 559 4.07 -16.57 25.57
C LEU A 559 4.38 -17.51 26.71
N GLN A 560 3.98 -17.14 27.92
CA GLN A 560 4.08 -17.98 29.10
C GLN A 560 2.70 -18.52 29.43
N ALA A 561 2.56 -19.85 29.37
CA ALA A 561 1.36 -20.58 29.75
C ALA A 561 1.58 -21.26 31.10
N TYR A 562 0.57 -21.17 31.97
CA TYR A 562 0.56 -21.79 33.29
C TYR A 562 -0.59 -22.79 33.35
N THR A 563 -0.28 -24.06 33.53
CA THR A 563 -1.30 -25.12 33.64
C THR A 563 -1.88 -25.15 35.05
N GLU A 564 -3.04 -25.80 35.22
CA GLU A 564 -3.57 -26.09 36.57
C GLU A 564 -2.65 -27.01 37.39
N SER A 565 -1.85 -27.86 36.73
CA SER A 565 -0.84 -28.72 37.37
C SER A 565 0.40 -27.96 37.88
N GLY A 566 0.48 -26.65 37.63
CA GLY A 566 1.59 -25.80 38.07
C GLY A 566 2.79 -25.78 37.11
N GLU A 567 2.67 -26.38 35.93
CA GLU A 567 3.73 -26.34 34.91
C GLU A 567 3.78 -24.96 34.26
N ARG A 568 5.00 -24.45 34.05
CA ARG A 568 5.26 -23.20 33.34
C ARG A 568 5.93 -23.51 32.01
N ILE A 569 5.25 -23.15 30.92
CA ILE A 569 5.71 -23.40 29.55
C ILE A 569 5.88 -22.05 28.84
N VAL A 570 7.02 -21.84 28.20
CA VAL A 570 7.38 -20.64 27.46
C VAL A 570 7.51 -21.00 25.98
N TYR A 571 6.55 -20.58 25.18
CA TYR A 571 6.61 -20.65 23.73
C TYR A 571 7.26 -19.39 23.21
N TYR A 572 8.26 -19.50 22.36
CA TYR A 572 8.96 -18.33 21.81
C TYR A 572 9.16 -18.45 20.30
N ALA A 573 9.23 -17.30 19.63
CA ALA A 573 9.50 -17.24 18.20
C ALA A 573 10.08 -15.89 17.80
N LEU A 574 10.82 -15.91 16.69
CA LEU A 574 11.18 -14.73 15.93
C LEU A 574 10.29 -14.62 14.69
N SER A 575 9.84 -13.42 14.37
CA SER A 575 9.16 -13.18 13.11
C SER A 575 10.10 -13.54 11.96
N GLY A 576 9.58 -14.21 10.94
CA GLY A 576 10.39 -14.60 9.79
C GLY A 576 10.76 -13.44 8.86
N GLY A 577 11.31 -13.80 7.70
CA GLY A 577 11.81 -12.88 6.68
C GLY A 577 13.28 -13.12 6.35
N ASN A 578 13.72 -12.60 5.21
CA ASN A 578 15.03 -12.91 4.63
C ASN A 578 16.22 -12.62 5.55
N LYS A 579 16.10 -11.62 6.45
CA LYS A 579 17.17 -11.24 7.38
C LYS A 579 17.24 -12.09 8.64
N ALA A 580 16.13 -12.73 9.03
CA ALA A 580 15.97 -13.42 10.31
C ALA A 580 15.77 -14.93 10.17
N LYS A 581 15.56 -15.45 8.95
CA LYS A 581 15.34 -16.89 8.70
C LYS A 581 16.45 -17.78 9.27
N ASP A 582 17.71 -17.35 9.18
CA ASP A 582 18.88 -18.12 9.62
C ASP A 582 19.34 -17.74 11.05
N LEU A 583 18.64 -16.79 11.68
CA LEU A 583 19.02 -16.27 13.00
C LEU A 583 18.56 -17.24 14.09
N LYS A 584 19.48 -17.65 14.97
CA LYS A 584 19.21 -18.59 16.07
C LYS A 584 19.24 -17.87 17.42
N LEU A 585 18.22 -18.05 18.24
CA LEU A 585 18.21 -17.60 19.64
C LEU A 585 19.14 -18.47 20.47
N GLN A 586 19.53 -18.02 21.67
CA GLN A 586 20.46 -18.74 22.53
C GLN A 586 19.99 -20.16 22.87
N LEU A 587 18.68 -20.35 23.00
CA LEU A 587 18.07 -21.65 23.30
C LEU A 587 17.92 -22.56 22.08
N ASP A 588 18.11 -22.08 20.86
CA ASP A 588 17.89 -22.89 19.65
C ASP A 588 18.98 -23.96 19.52
N VAL A 589 18.59 -25.23 19.42
CA VAL A 589 19.53 -26.35 19.26
C VAL A 589 19.17 -27.13 18.00
N THR A 590 20.19 -27.46 17.21
CA THR A 590 20.03 -28.39 16.09
C THR A 590 19.57 -29.72 16.67
N GLU A 591 18.37 -30.21 16.29
CA GLU A 591 17.74 -31.47 16.73
C GLU A 591 16.82 -31.43 17.96
N SER A 592 16.60 -30.27 18.61
CA SER A 592 15.53 -30.15 19.62
C SER A 592 14.71 -28.89 19.44
N THR A 593 13.39 -29.04 19.58
CA THR A 593 12.45 -27.91 19.63
C THR A 593 12.14 -27.46 21.05
N GLU A 594 12.67 -28.16 22.06
CA GLU A 594 12.33 -27.94 23.47
C GLU A 594 13.58 -28.00 24.37
N ARG A 595 13.59 -27.16 25.41
CA ARG A 595 14.59 -27.23 26.49
C ARG A 595 13.94 -26.96 27.85
N VAL A 596 14.37 -27.68 28.87
CA VAL A 596 13.94 -27.44 30.25
C VAL A 596 15.06 -26.73 31.00
N ILE A 597 14.77 -25.55 31.56
CA ILE A 597 15.71 -24.74 32.35
C ILE A 597 15.01 -24.33 33.63
N ASP A 598 15.59 -24.66 34.78
CA ASP A 598 15.04 -24.33 36.11
C ASP A 598 13.57 -24.75 36.28
N GLY A 599 13.19 -25.91 35.73
CA GLY A 599 11.82 -26.43 35.76
C GLY A 599 10.84 -25.75 34.80
N VAL A 600 11.30 -24.81 33.96
CA VAL A 600 10.50 -24.14 32.93
C VAL A 600 10.78 -24.77 31.56
N ILE A 601 9.71 -25.12 30.85
CA ILE A 601 9.79 -25.73 29.52
C ILE A 601 9.80 -24.61 28.47
N TYR A 602 10.88 -24.47 27.73
CA TYR A 602 11.01 -23.53 26.61
C TYR A 602 10.80 -24.26 25.29
N ARG A 603 9.85 -23.81 24.48
CA ARG A 603 9.52 -24.39 23.17
C ARG A 603 9.72 -23.38 22.06
N ASP A 604 10.52 -23.75 21.07
CA ASP A 604 10.70 -23.00 19.84
C ASP A 604 9.50 -23.24 18.90
N ALA A 605 8.60 -22.27 18.86
CA ALA A 605 7.43 -22.35 17.99
C ALA A 605 7.81 -22.25 16.50
N ARG A 606 8.91 -21.55 16.16
CA ARG A 606 9.38 -21.46 14.77
C ARG A 606 9.91 -22.81 14.28
N ALA A 607 10.68 -23.52 15.11
CA ALA A 607 11.14 -24.87 14.75
C ALA A 607 10.00 -25.88 14.64
N ARG A 608 8.99 -25.82 15.52
CA ARG A 608 7.77 -26.66 15.46
C ARG A 608 6.91 -26.41 14.23
N MET A 609 6.95 -25.19 13.70
CA MET A 609 6.21 -24.76 12.51
C MET A 609 7.02 -24.84 11.22
N ALA A 610 8.26 -25.33 11.26
CA ALA A 610 9.10 -25.44 10.07
C ALA A 610 8.43 -26.32 9.00
N GLY A 611 8.23 -25.75 7.80
CA GLY A 611 7.56 -26.43 6.68
C GLY A 611 6.04 -26.60 6.83
N ARG A 612 5.43 -25.98 7.85
CA ARG A 612 3.99 -26.05 8.13
C ARG A 612 3.32 -24.69 7.96
N GLN A 613 2.04 -24.69 7.62
CA GLN A 613 1.22 -23.48 7.64
C GLN A 613 0.65 -23.24 9.04
N PRO A 614 0.51 -21.98 9.49
CA PRO A 614 -0.18 -21.66 10.74
C PRO A 614 -1.64 -22.11 10.75
N ASP A 615 -2.25 -22.13 11.95
CA ASP A 615 -3.66 -22.49 12.12
C ASP A 615 -4.54 -21.66 11.16
N PRO A 616 -5.39 -22.29 10.32
CA PRO A 616 -6.25 -21.61 9.37
C PRO A 616 -7.35 -20.77 10.05
N GLY A 617 -7.64 -21.00 11.33
CA GLY A 617 -8.49 -20.17 12.17
C GLY A 617 -7.87 -18.85 12.62
N PHE A 618 -6.56 -18.63 12.38
CA PHE A 618 -5.92 -17.34 12.61
C PHE A 618 -5.82 -16.52 11.32
N THR A 619 -6.61 -15.45 11.21
CA THR A 619 -6.66 -14.60 10.02
C THR A 619 -5.44 -13.70 9.83
N SER A 620 -5.04 -13.52 8.58
CA SER A 620 -4.10 -12.45 8.17
C SER A 620 -4.84 -11.29 7.54
N LEU A 621 -5.02 -10.22 8.33
CA LEU A 621 -5.54 -8.97 7.79
C LEU A 621 -4.61 -8.46 6.66
N PRO A 622 -5.16 -8.22 5.46
CA PRO A 622 -4.41 -7.66 4.34
C PRO A 622 -4.05 -6.21 4.65
N VAL A 623 -2.97 -5.73 4.06
CA VAL A 623 -2.74 -4.29 3.97
C VAL A 623 -3.65 -3.77 2.86
N ILE A 624 -4.47 -2.78 3.18
CA ILE A 624 -5.51 -2.24 2.31
C ILE A 624 -4.98 -0.95 1.71
N ARG A 625 -5.26 -0.71 0.43
CA ARG A 625 -5.02 0.60 -0.17
C ARG A 625 -5.91 1.64 0.50
N ASP A 626 -5.42 2.86 0.62
CA ASP A 626 -6.24 4.04 0.88
C ASP A 626 -5.76 5.19 -0.02
N VAL A 627 -6.45 6.32 0.03
CA VAL A 627 -6.10 7.52 -0.73
C VAL A 627 -4.64 7.97 -0.53
N ASP A 628 -4.05 7.70 0.64
CA ASP A 628 -2.69 8.08 1.00
C ASP A 628 -1.65 6.99 0.63
N HIS A 629 -2.08 5.73 0.50
CA HIS A 629 -1.26 4.53 0.30
C HIS A 629 -1.83 3.66 -0.83
N LEU A 630 -1.63 4.13 -2.06
CA LEU A 630 -2.16 3.51 -3.28
C LEU A 630 -1.35 2.28 -3.76
N VAL A 631 -0.16 2.08 -3.20
CA VAL A 631 0.70 0.93 -3.49
C VAL A 631 0.96 0.18 -2.18
N VAL A 632 0.56 -1.08 -2.15
CA VAL A 632 0.66 -1.93 -0.96
C VAL A 632 1.79 -2.94 -1.12
N ARG A 633 2.62 -3.08 -0.09
CA ARG A 633 3.61 -4.17 0.02
C ARG A 633 2.97 -5.39 0.67
N SER A 634 3.21 -6.57 0.11
CA SER A 634 2.83 -7.82 0.76
C SER A 634 3.83 -8.18 1.87
N PHE A 635 3.28 -8.66 2.98
CA PHE A 635 4.08 -9.16 4.10
C PHE A 635 3.71 -10.62 4.35
N GLY A 636 4.71 -11.48 4.55
CA GLY A 636 4.51 -12.88 4.89
C GLY A 636 4.01 -13.05 6.33
N ARG A 637 2.77 -12.62 6.61
CA ARG A 637 2.15 -12.62 7.95
C ARG A 637 2.03 -14.01 8.59
N TYR A 638 2.13 -15.07 7.80
CA TYR A 638 2.21 -16.45 8.28
C TYR A 638 3.49 -16.71 9.11
N LEU A 639 4.50 -15.85 8.99
CA LEU A 639 5.75 -15.92 9.75
C LEU A 639 5.78 -14.99 10.97
N ASP A 640 4.67 -14.32 11.30
CA ASP A 640 4.62 -13.43 12.47
C ASP A 640 4.78 -14.25 13.76
N SER A 641 5.63 -13.79 14.67
CA SER A 641 6.02 -14.52 15.88
C SER A 641 4.83 -14.88 16.75
N GLU A 642 3.90 -13.95 16.98
CA GLU A 642 2.68 -14.19 17.77
C GLU A 642 1.82 -15.28 17.13
N ARG A 643 1.73 -15.34 15.81
CA ARG A 643 0.91 -16.31 15.09
C ARG A 643 1.50 -17.71 15.15
N LEU A 644 2.81 -17.84 15.00
CA LEU A 644 3.52 -19.11 15.18
C LEU A 644 3.33 -19.63 16.61
N ILE A 645 3.51 -18.77 17.61
CA ILE A 645 3.33 -19.12 19.02
C ILE A 645 1.88 -19.53 19.32
N ALA A 646 0.90 -18.75 18.84
CA ALA A 646 -0.51 -19.03 19.06
C ALA A 646 -0.93 -20.38 18.46
N THR A 647 -0.45 -20.69 17.26
CA THR A 647 -0.71 -21.98 16.59
C THR A 647 -0.20 -23.15 17.44
N VAL A 648 1.07 -23.10 17.85
CA VAL A 648 1.69 -24.18 18.63
C VAL A 648 1.05 -24.31 20.01
N LEU A 649 0.74 -23.19 20.68
CA LEU A 649 0.04 -23.24 21.98
C LEU A 649 -1.31 -23.92 21.86
N LYS A 650 -2.11 -23.56 20.85
CA LYS A 650 -3.45 -24.12 20.65
C LYS A 650 -3.40 -25.62 20.38
N GLU A 651 -2.44 -26.08 19.57
CA GLU A 651 -2.21 -27.51 19.34
C GLU A 651 -1.79 -28.24 20.62
N ASP A 652 -0.80 -27.70 21.34
CA ASP A 652 -0.23 -28.33 22.54
C ASP A 652 -1.20 -28.32 23.74
N MET A 653 -2.11 -27.35 23.82
CA MET A 653 -2.97 -27.10 24.99
C MET A 653 -4.47 -27.30 24.72
N ALA A 654 -4.85 -27.88 23.58
CA ALA A 654 -6.26 -28.06 23.18
C ALA A 654 -7.14 -28.77 24.24
N SER A 655 -6.55 -29.59 25.10
CA SER A 655 -7.25 -30.31 26.19
C SER A 655 -6.70 -30.00 27.58
N THR A 656 -5.87 -28.97 27.71
CA THR A 656 -5.20 -28.61 28.95
C THR A 656 -5.81 -27.33 29.50
N LYS A 657 -6.28 -27.37 30.75
CA LYS A 657 -6.75 -26.17 31.43
C LYS A 657 -5.59 -25.26 31.81
N LEU A 658 -5.66 -24.02 31.35
CA LEU A 658 -4.68 -22.98 31.60
C LEU A 658 -5.24 -21.97 32.61
N THR A 659 -4.43 -21.59 33.59
CA THR A 659 -4.80 -20.56 34.56
C THR A 659 -4.39 -19.16 34.07
N HIS A 660 -3.24 -19.05 33.39
CA HIS A 660 -2.71 -17.78 32.91
C HIS A 660 -2.04 -17.95 31.54
N ILE A 661 -2.24 -16.95 30.69
CA ILE A 661 -1.54 -16.75 29.42
C ILE A 661 -0.95 -15.34 29.43
N LYS A 662 0.37 -15.25 29.50
CA LYS A 662 1.10 -13.96 29.53
C LYS A 662 1.94 -13.82 28.26
N VAL A 663 1.51 -12.94 27.37
CA VAL A 663 2.19 -12.67 26.09
C VAL A 663 3.14 -11.49 26.24
N PHE A 664 4.33 -11.63 25.68
CA PHE A 664 5.29 -10.55 25.49
C PHE A 664 5.65 -10.43 24.01
N THR A 665 5.76 -9.19 23.53
CA THR A 665 6.27 -8.87 22.20
C THR A 665 7.16 -7.63 22.26
N VAL A 666 8.23 -7.57 21.46
CA VAL A 666 9.09 -6.38 21.43
C VAL A 666 8.34 -5.19 20.83
N LEU A 667 7.68 -5.39 19.70
CA LEU A 667 6.84 -4.39 19.06
C LEU A 667 5.40 -4.57 19.52
N ASP A 668 4.66 -3.48 19.68
CA ASP A 668 3.21 -3.55 19.73
C ASP A 668 2.76 -4.35 18.49
N THR A 669 1.74 -5.17 18.62
CA THR A 669 1.43 -6.16 17.60
C THR A 669 1.05 -5.51 16.26
N CYS A 670 1.33 -6.18 15.14
CA CYS A 670 0.77 -5.79 13.84
C CYS A 670 -0.77 -5.88 13.86
N ARG A 671 -1.45 -5.36 12.82
CA ARG A 671 -2.91 -5.40 12.72
C ARG A 671 -3.47 -6.82 12.81
N SER A 672 -2.83 -7.77 12.11
CA SER A 672 -3.27 -9.18 12.13
C SER A 672 -3.08 -9.80 13.52
N CYS A 673 -1.89 -9.65 14.13
CA CYS A 673 -1.61 -10.23 15.44
C CYS A 673 -2.45 -9.61 16.56
N GLY A 674 -2.53 -8.28 16.61
CA GLY A 674 -3.22 -7.54 17.66
C GLY A 674 -4.73 -7.43 17.47
N GLY A 675 -5.17 -7.35 16.22
CA GLY A 675 -6.57 -7.23 15.84
C GLY A 675 -7.28 -8.56 15.63
N PHE A 676 -6.55 -9.68 15.48
CA PHE A 676 -7.17 -10.98 15.28
C PHE A 676 -6.53 -12.11 16.10
N VAL A 677 -5.23 -12.39 15.92
CA VAL A 677 -4.59 -13.59 16.50
C VAL A 677 -4.70 -13.62 18.03
N LEU A 678 -4.28 -12.57 18.73
CA LEU A 678 -4.34 -12.54 20.19
C LEU A 678 -5.78 -12.46 20.72
N PRO A 679 -6.70 -11.66 20.15
CA PRO A 679 -8.11 -11.70 20.52
C PRO A 679 -8.74 -13.09 20.35
N ARG A 680 -8.48 -13.77 19.22
CA ARG A 680 -8.96 -15.14 18.99
C ARG A 680 -8.35 -16.12 19.99
N LEU A 681 -7.05 -16.03 20.25
CA LEU A 681 -6.38 -16.90 21.21
C LEU A 681 -6.95 -16.73 22.63
N LYS A 682 -7.29 -15.51 23.05
CA LYS A 682 -7.97 -15.26 24.32
C LYS A 682 -9.32 -16.00 24.37
N LEU A 683 -10.09 -15.97 23.30
CA LEU A 683 -11.40 -16.63 23.22
C LEU A 683 -11.29 -18.17 23.15
N ASP A 684 -10.20 -18.69 22.57
CA ASP A 684 -9.92 -20.13 22.56
C ASP A 684 -9.59 -20.66 23.98
N PHE A 685 -9.18 -19.80 24.91
CA PHE A 685 -8.87 -20.13 26.31
C PHE A 685 -9.62 -19.20 27.29
N PRO A 686 -10.96 -19.28 27.37
CA PRO A 686 -11.80 -18.30 28.08
C PRO A 686 -11.55 -18.27 29.60
N ASP A 687 -11.12 -19.40 30.18
CA ASP A 687 -10.88 -19.53 31.62
C ASP A 687 -9.51 -18.97 32.06
N ALA A 688 -8.60 -18.74 31.11
CA ALA A 688 -7.25 -18.29 31.41
C ALA A 688 -7.17 -16.77 31.56
N GLN A 689 -6.47 -16.28 32.59
CA GLN A 689 -6.14 -14.86 32.69
C GLN A 689 -5.18 -14.47 31.56
N PHE A 690 -5.64 -13.59 30.67
CA PHE A 690 -4.90 -13.21 29.47
C PHE A 690 -4.31 -11.80 29.56
N SER A 691 -3.01 -11.66 29.29
CA SER A 691 -2.32 -10.36 29.29
C SER A 691 -1.32 -10.23 28.15
N VAL A 692 -1.13 -9.01 27.64
CA VAL A 692 -0.18 -8.70 26.56
C VAL A 692 0.74 -7.55 26.96
N THR A 693 2.05 -7.77 26.89
CA THR A 693 3.07 -6.76 27.21
C THR A 693 3.91 -6.42 26.00
N TYR A 694 4.14 -5.13 25.74
CA TYR A 694 5.01 -4.67 24.66
C TYR A 694 6.05 -3.63 25.09
N LEU A 695 7.17 -3.52 24.36
CA LEU A 695 8.23 -2.53 24.63
C LEU A 695 8.07 -1.23 23.83
N LYS A 696 7.82 -1.35 22.52
CA LYS A 696 7.78 -0.23 21.58
C LYS A 696 6.48 -0.26 20.77
N PRO A 697 5.78 0.86 20.52
CA PRO A 697 4.67 0.90 19.57
C PRO A 697 5.03 0.32 18.20
N TYR A 698 4.05 -0.32 17.56
CA TYR A 698 4.12 -0.75 16.16
C TYR A 698 3.89 0.50 15.35
N GLN A 699 4.86 0.87 14.54
CA GLN A 699 4.60 1.79 13.44
C GLN A 699 4.31 0.89 12.26
N ALA A 700 3.03 0.77 11.90
CA ALA A 700 2.66 0.14 10.65
C ALA A 700 3.30 0.96 9.52
N ILE A 701 4.17 0.31 8.74
CA ILE A 701 4.65 0.79 7.44
C ILE A 701 3.53 0.54 6.44
#